data_AF-A0A6G0WTF9-F1
#
_entry.id   AF-A0A6G0WTF9-F1
#
_cell.length_a   1.000
_cell.length_b   1.000
_cell.length_c   1.000
_cell.angle_alpha   90.00
_cell.angle_beta   90.00
_cell.angle_gamma   90.00
#
_symmetry.space_group_name_H-M   'P 1'
#
loop_
_entity.id
_entity.type
_entity.pdbx_description
1 polymer ?
#
loop_
_entity_poly.entity_id
_entity_poly.type
_entity_poly.pdbx_seq_one_letter_code
_entity_poly.pdbx_strand_id
1 'polypeptide(L)'
;MEAVASIAELGADVSDVYAWVDAQTRDTTDRSKLESLLPELHVLSQELSATLQKQLESFPSFGNHVQLLAIKTRALDDSLNILTSGDDTANSFDTTSNPYLIQLHDAKKHMRQCIHSLEESAAWTQHSRLVTQAVADASITSLASHLAAMNKSLRILNTMPGAAERESTMNQIAQQVEEMVVPKLQAALAHETTTTTAIEELRGMLAIFRCLGKTDVFTFIYASTRPASMHRLWLSLLTAPPPLDLASFYMEAHRFLAREWQILQALFDSSQDGDSHEMASNVWLALLQATMQPCSLATHLSLDNLASFFGLTLNFGHLLLTKFAQWDATAAQAICQAVFGRYWTFFDSFSTEERHVLEPQVRAIVPNVVDVDFASHLEETISQVWTQVESRIEFATSFANGALLPASIDAIAHVLAVLEADLVHLEGDLVQLVHQGQSMDWSTFQTALALVQSTGAVLLSSQTMQTRLTRRLLDRLDAWQSNGPDTFDLENCQIETKLPRVVIKLWWEKSPSKYRDVVKLYETLQQSPVFGSLFEKWTQTVQRLLYNSVLSPIHQSFLPLPTMETWIQGSSQDALPSFSMLPQDYITSVADILLSLLPQLEVFAESSDLTQAMAASKDMTPLYHDAWAKVALQMRLENSFKSSSGLEELSAPDNNFVDRWTMTIASGTMALWTCHILKIPRFSALGAQQLACDLGYFQNVLLALGVQFHPILQHIHHKMQRQDECSCTNLDSATRDQLDSSLSFI
;
A
#
# COMPACT_ATOMS: atom_id res chain seq x y z
N MET A 1 -15.87 70.72 15.75
CA MET A 1 -16.27 69.53 16.53
C MET A 1 -15.49 69.58 17.82
N GLU A 2 -16.10 70.26 18.78
CA GLU A 2 -15.49 70.63 20.05
C GLU A 2 -15.39 69.41 20.96
N ALA A 3 -14.21 69.25 21.56
CA ALA A 3 -13.95 68.24 22.56
C ALA A 3 -14.77 68.57 23.81
N VAL A 4 -15.76 67.73 24.10
CA VAL A 4 -16.50 67.76 25.37
C VAL A 4 -15.53 67.23 26.43
N ALA A 5 -14.83 68.15 27.11
CA ALA A 5 -14.01 67.83 28.27
C ALA A 5 -14.90 67.24 29.37
N SER A 6 -14.65 65.99 29.73
CA SER A 6 -15.38 65.29 30.78
C SER A 6 -15.03 65.88 32.15
N ILE A 7 -16.03 66.00 33.02
CA ILE A 7 -15.94 66.49 34.42
C ILE A 7 -14.95 65.66 35.27
N ALA A 8 -14.44 64.54 34.75
CA ALA A 8 -13.44 63.69 35.41
C ALA A 8 -12.01 64.28 35.42
N GLU A 9 -11.70 65.33 34.64
CA GLU A 9 -10.37 65.98 34.64
C GLU A 9 -10.23 67.12 35.67
N LEU A 10 -11.31 67.44 36.40
CA LEU A 10 -11.26 68.39 37.52
C LEU A 10 -10.82 67.66 38.80
N GLY A 11 -9.52 67.74 39.09
CA GLY A 11 -8.94 67.28 40.36
C GLY A 11 -9.62 67.92 41.59
N ALA A 12 -9.47 67.27 42.74
CA ALA A 12 -10.26 67.43 43.97
C ALA A 12 -10.26 68.81 44.68
N ASP A 13 -9.72 69.88 44.07
CA ASP A 13 -9.63 71.22 44.66
C ASP A 13 -10.45 72.26 43.89
N VAL A 14 -11.78 72.09 43.84
CA VAL A 14 -12.70 73.11 43.29
C VAL A 14 -13.70 73.53 44.36
N SER A 15 -13.19 74.13 45.43
CA SER A 15 -14.03 74.93 46.34
C SER A 15 -14.16 76.39 45.87
N ASP A 16 -13.35 76.82 44.91
CA ASP A 16 -13.35 78.20 44.44
C ASP A 16 -13.32 78.29 42.90
N VAL A 17 -14.51 78.37 42.33
CA VAL A 17 -14.73 78.52 40.88
C VAL A 17 -14.08 79.80 40.35
N TYR A 18 -13.96 80.85 41.18
CA TYR A 18 -13.28 82.09 40.79
C TYR A 18 -11.76 81.89 40.62
N ALA A 19 -11.14 81.10 41.50
CA ALA A 19 -9.71 80.79 41.43
C ALA A 19 -9.36 79.91 40.21
N TRP A 20 -10.25 78.99 39.82
CA TRP A 20 -10.07 78.17 38.61
C TRP A 20 -10.17 78.99 37.32
N VAL A 21 -11.12 79.93 37.24
CA VAL A 21 -11.26 80.83 36.08
C VAL A 21 -10.09 81.83 36.01
N ASP A 22 -9.61 82.37 37.13
CA ASP A 22 -8.40 83.23 37.16
C ASP A 22 -7.12 82.48 36.77
N ALA A 23 -7.04 81.17 37.02
CA ALA A 23 -5.91 80.35 36.61
C ALA A 23 -5.90 80.05 35.09
N GLN A 24 -7.08 79.86 34.49
CA GLN A 24 -7.24 79.56 33.05
C GLN A 24 -7.24 80.82 32.16
N THR A 25 -7.46 82.00 32.73
CA THR A 25 -7.47 83.29 31.99
C THR A 25 -6.08 83.95 31.86
N ARG A 26 -5.01 83.33 32.38
CA ARG A 26 -3.64 83.85 32.21
C ARG A 26 -3.08 83.67 30.79
N ASP A 27 -3.60 82.72 30.00
CA ASP A 27 -3.01 82.34 28.71
C ASP A 27 -3.91 82.54 27.46
N THR A 28 -5.09 83.17 27.56
CA THR A 28 -5.97 83.37 26.39
C THR A 28 -6.61 84.76 26.30
N THR A 29 -6.66 85.31 25.09
CA THR A 29 -7.11 86.69 24.76
C THR A 29 -8.63 86.93 24.85
N ASP A 30 -9.43 85.93 25.26
CA ASP A 30 -10.90 85.98 25.27
C ASP A 30 -11.48 86.16 26.70
N ARG A 31 -10.95 87.13 27.45
CA ARG A 31 -11.34 87.45 28.84
C ARG A 31 -12.81 87.86 29.00
N SER A 32 -13.36 88.56 28.02
CA SER A 32 -14.72 89.12 28.08
C SER A 32 -15.84 88.08 27.96
N LYS A 33 -15.60 86.96 27.28
CA LYS A 33 -16.59 85.86 27.13
C LYS A 33 -16.69 84.99 28.38
N LEU A 34 -15.57 84.79 29.08
CA LEU A 34 -15.53 84.05 30.35
C LEU A 34 -16.15 84.87 31.50
N GLU A 35 -15.93 86.19 31.53
CA GLU A 35 -16.58 87.08 32.50
C GLU A 35 -18.11 87.13 32.31
N SER A 36 -18.63 86.97 31.08
CA SER A 36 -20.08 86.92 30.84
C SER A 36 -20.78 85.63 31.27
N LEU A 37 -20.04 84.52 31.41
CA LEU A 37 -20.58 83.22 31.84
C LEU A 37 -20.56 83.05 33.36
N LEU A 38 -19.86 83.93 34.08
CA LEU A 38 -19.76 83.92 35.54
C LEU A 38 -21.12 84.06 36.26
N PRO A 39 -22.02 84.97 35.84
CA PRO A 39 -23.34 85.10 36.45
C PRO A 39 -24.22 83.86 36.24
N GLU A 40 -24.17 83.25 35.06
CA GLU A 40 -24.95 82.02 34.75
C GLU A 40 -24.46 80.83 35.58
N LEU A 41 -23.14 80.68 35.72
CA LEU A 41 -22.55 79.61 36.51
C LEU A 41 -22.78 79.83 38.02
N HIS A 42 -22.83 81.10 38.47
CA HIS A 42 -23.22 81.44 39.84
C HIS A 42 -24.68 81.09 40.13
N VAL A 43 -25.60 81.34 39.18
CA VAL A 43 -27.01 80.96 39.31
C VAL A 43 -27.17 79.44 39.36
N LEU A 44 -26.49 78.69 38.48
CA LEU A 44 -26.51 77.22 38.51
C LEU A 44 -25.93 76.64 39.81
N SER A 45 -24.87 77.24 40.34
CA SER A 45 -24.30 76.87 41.65
C SER A 45 -25.29 77.12 42.78
N GLN A 46 -25.97 78.27 42.79
CA GLN A 46 -27.02 78.55 43.78
C GLN A 46 -28.23 77.62 43.63
N GLU A 47 -28.63 77.28 42.41
CA GLU A 47 -29.76 76.38 42.15
C GLU A 47 -29.45 74.94 42.57
N LEU A 48 -28.21 74.47 42.31
CA LEU A 48 -27.68 73.19 42.79
C LEU A 48 -27.61 73.17 44.32
N SER A 49 -27.13 74.25 44.93
CA SER A 49 -27.04 74.39 46.38
C SER A 49 -28.44 74.39 47.01
N ALA A 50 -29.41 75.08 46.41
CA ALA A 50 -30.80 75.12 46.87
C ALA A 50 -31.51 73.77 46.68
N THR A 51 -31.24 73.04 45.60
CA THR A 51 -31.75 71.67 45.40
C THR A 51 -31.11 70.69 46.38
N LEU A 52 -29.80 70.79 46.62
CA LEU A 52 -29.12 70.01 47.66
C LEU A 52 -29.67 70.31 49.05
N GLN A 53 -29.88 71.58 49.41
CA GLN A 53 -30.49 71.99 50.68
C GLN A 53 -31.91 71.41 50.82
N LYS A 54 -32.73 71.48 49.77
CA LYS A 54 -34.09 70.93 49.73
C LYS A 54 -34.13 69.39 49.81
N GLN A 55 -33.11 68.70 49.27
CA GLN A 55 -32.92 67.26 49.44
C GLN A 55 -32.36 66.92 50.84
N LEU A 56 -31.54 67.79 51.43
CA LEU A 56 -31.05 67.63 52.80
C LEU A 56 -32.17 67.82 53.83
N GLU A 57 -33.15 68.68 53.55
CA GLU A 57 -34.35 68.91 54.35
C GLU A 57 -35.40 67.78 54.24
N SER A 58 -35.32 66.92 53.21
CA SER A 58 -36.12 65.67 53.13
C SER A 58 -35.41 64.47 53.78
N PHE A 59 -34.10 64.57 54.01
CA PHE A 59 -33.23 63.63 54.73
C PHE A 59 -33.36 63.53 56.28
N PRO A 60 -34.02 64.42 57.06
CA PRO A 60 -34.14 64.29 58.52
C PRO A 60 -34.95 63.04 58.93
N SER A 61 -35.80 62.55 58.04
CA SER A 61 -36.52 61.28 58.23
C SER A 61 -35.57 60.07 58.25
N PHE A 62 -34.45 60.12 57.52
CA PHE A 62 -33.44 59.06 57.53
C PHE A 62 -32.59 59.10 58.80
N GLY A 63 -32.22 60.29 59.29
CA GLY A 63 -31.53 60.47 60.57
C GLY A 63 -32.35 59.94 61.75
N ASN A 64 -33.65 60.23 61.78
CA ASN A 64 -34.57 59.68 62.77
C ASN A 64 -34.71 58.15 62.64
N HIS A 65 -34.79 57.61 61.42
CA HIS A 65 -34.83 56.16 61.23
C HIS A 65 -33.52 55.46 61.64
N VAL A 66 -32.35 56.07 61.38
CA VAL A 66 -31.03 55.54 61.77
C VAL A 66 -30.83 55.63 63.28
N GLN A 67 -31.25 56.72 63.93
CA GLN A 67 -31.24 56.81 65.39
C GLN A 67 -32.21 55.80 66.02
N LEU A 68 -33.39 55.60 65.44
CA LEU A 68 -34.35 54.60 65.91
C LEU A 68 -33.82 53.17 65.69
N LEU A 69 -33.08 52.94 64.60
CA LEU A 69 -32.38 51.67 64.35
C LEU A 69 -31.23 51.46 65.33
N ALA A 70 -30.47 52.51 65.65
CA ALA A 70 -29.38 52.48 66.63
C ALA A 70 -29.88 52.27 68.07
N ILE A 71 -31.02 52.86 68.44
CA ILE A 71 -31.68 52.61 69.74
C ILE A 71 -32.19 51.17 69.78
N LYS A 72 -32.81 50.66 68.70
CA LYS A 72 -33.27 49.28 68.61
C LYS A 72 -32.13 48.26 68.66
N THR A 73 -31.01 48.51 68.00
CA THR A 73 -29.84 47.62 68.06
C THR A 73 -29.16 47.66 69.42
N ARG A 74 -29.12 48.81 70.10
CA ARG A 74 -28.59 48.92 71.46
C ARG A 74 -29.50 48.25 72.50
N ALA A 75 -30.82 48.37 72.37
CA ALA A 75 -31.76 47.63 73.20
C ALA A 75 -31.70 46.11 72.98
N LEU A 76 -31.40 45.68 71.74
CA LEU A 76 -31.13 44.27 71.42
C LEU A 76 -29.82 43.81 72.06
N ASP A 77 -28.76 44.62 72.02
CA ASP A 77 -27.45 44.37 72.63
C ASP A 77 -27.53 44.28 74.17
N ASP A 78 -28.30 45.18 74.80
CA ASP A 78 -28.58 45.11 76.24
C ASP A 78 -29.41 43.87 76.61
N SER A 79 -30.38 43.48 75.77
CA SER A 79 -31.15 42.24 75.97
C SER A 79 -30.29 40.99 75.77
N LEU A 80 -29.34 41.03 74.83
CA LEU A 80 -28.36 39.97 74.59
C LEU A 80 -27.37 39.86 75.75
N ASN A 81 -26.90 40.98 76.31
CA ASN A 81 -26.01 41.02 77.46
C ASN A 81 -26.69 40.57 78.77
N ILE A 82 -28.00 40.79 78.92
CA ILE A 82 -28.79 40.25 80.05
C ILE A 82 -28.99 38.72 79.92
N LEU A 83 -29.08 38.20 78.68
CA LEU A 83 -29.17 36.77 78.42
C LEU A 83 -27.81 36.05 78.46
N THR A 84 -26.68 36.74 78.25
CA THR A 84 -25.32 36.17 78.30
C THR A 84 -24.63 36.34 79.65
N SER A 85 -25.10 37.21 80.54
CA SER A 85 -24.52 37.42 81.89
C SER A 85 -25.17 36.59 83.01
N GLY A 86 -26.09 35.69 82.67
CA GLY A 86 -26.86 34.91 83.62
C GLY A 86 -27.02 33.43 83.25
N ASP A 87 -25.94 32.70 82.99
CA ASP A 87 -25.72 31.33 83.50
C ASP A 87 -24.32 30.79 83.08
N ASP A 88 -23.29 31.02 83.90
CA ASP A 88 -21.93 30.48 83.72
C ASP A 88 -21.79 29.03 84.22
N THR A 89 -22.89 28.28 84.32
CA THR A 89 -22.88 26.91 84.84
C THR A 89 -23.69 25.89 84.01
N ALA A 90 -23.42 25.78 82.70
CA ALA A 90 -23.76 24.56 81.96
C ALA A 90 -22.96 24.45 80.66
N ASN A 91 -21.76 23.90 80.75
CA ASN A 91 -21.16 23.15 79.64
C ASN A 91 -22.14 22.02 79.27
N SER A 92 -22.46 21.90 77.98
CA SER A 92 -23.47 21.02 77.35
C SER A 92 -24.88 21.61 77.23
N PHE A 93 -25.16 22.33 76.14
CA PHE A 93 -26.40 22.17 75.36
C PHE A 93 -26.25 22.82 73.97
N ASP A 94 -26.14 21.95 72.97
CA ASP A 94 -26.51 22.06 71.56
C ASP A 94 -26.08 23.25 70.66
N THR A 95 -25.34 22.87 69.62
CA THR A 95 -25.17 23.50 68.30
C THR A 95 -26.49 23.71 67.51
N THR A 96 -27.64 23.82 68.18
CA THR A 96 -28.97 24.00 67.56
C THR A 96 -29.60 25.37 67.82
N SER A 97 -28.82 26.38 68.19
CA SER A 97 -29.31 27.75 68.41
C SER A 97 -28.81 28.76 67.37
N ASN A 98 -28.86 28.38 66.08
CA ASN A 98 -29.32 29.33 65.05
C ASN A 98 -29.93 28.70 63.76
N PRO A 99 -30.79 27.66 63.86
CA PRO A 99 -31.49 27.12 62.69
C PRO A 99 -32.33 28.19 61.99
N TYR A 100 -32.84 29.18 62.72
CA TYR A 100 -33.65 30.27 62.15
C TYR A 100 -32.84 31.24 61.28
N LEU A 101 -31.59 31.57 61.61
CA LEU A 101 -30.75 32.42 60.76
C LEU A 101 -30.24 31.68 59.51
N ILE A 102 -29.96 30.39 59.63
CA ILE A 102 -29.64 29.53 58.47
C ILE A 102 -30.87 29.40 57.58
N GLN A 103 -32.06 29.14 58.14
CA GLN A 103 -33.32 29.11 57.41
C GLN A 103 -33.66 30.46 56.75
N LEU A 104 -33.36 31.59 57.41
CA LEU A 104 -33.57 32.92 56.84
C LEU A 104 -32.57 33.21 55.70
N HIS A 105 -31.32 32.79 55.85
CA HIS A 105 -30.31 32.91 54.80
C HIS A 105 -30.65 32.04 53.60
N ASP A 106 -31.08 30.79 53.84
CA ASP A 106 -31.53 29.85 52.81
C ASP A 106 -32.81 30.36 52.14
N ALA A 107 -33.77 30.89 52.90
CA ALA A 107 -34.95 31.54 52.33
C ALA A 107 -34.59 32.77 51.49
N LYS A 108 -33.66 33.61 51.94
CA LYS A 108 -33.16 34.76 51.16
C LYS A 108 -32.43 34.31 49.89
N LYS A 109 -31.66 33.23 49.96
CA LYS A 109 -30.96 32.62 48.82
C LYS A 109 -31.96 32.06 47.82
N HIS A 110 -32.96 31.30 48.28
CA HIS A 110 -34.04 30.77 47.46
C HIS A 110 -34.90 31.89 46.84
N MET A 111 -35.21 32.95 47.58
CA MET A 111 -35.94 34.11 47.06
C MET A 111 -35.14 34.82 45.97
N ARG A 112 -33.83 35.03 46.16
CA ARG A 112 -32.96 35.63 45.14
C ARG A 112 -32.81 34.75 43.90
N GLN A 113 -32.69 33.44 44.08
CA GLN A 113 -32.67 32.48 42.98
C GLN A 113 -34.00 32.48 42.23
N CYS A 114 -35.13 32.51 42.94
CA CYS A 114 -36.46 32.58 42.33
C CYS A 114 -36.69 33.88 41.55
N ILE A 115 -36.30 35.03 42.12
CA ILE A 115 -36.35 36.33 41.42
C ILE A 115 -35.50 36.27 40.15
N HIS A 116 -34.27 35.78 40.24
CA HIS A 116 -33.39 35.66 39.09
C HIS A 116 -33.96 34.71 38.02
N SER A 117 -34.53 33.57 38.40
CA SER A 117 -35.20 32.67 37.47
C SER A 117 -36.48 33.28 36.86
N LEU A 118 -37.24 34.08 37.60
CA LEU A 118 -38.41 34.79 37.06
C LEU A 118 -38.00 35.86 36.05
N GLU A 119 -36.93 36.61 36.35
CA GLU A 119 -36.35 37.59 35.42
C GLU A 119 -35.85 36.92 34.14
N GLU A 120 -35.11 35.82 34.25
CA GLU A 120 -34.63 35.06 33.08
C GLU A 120 -35.78 34.37 32.32
N SER A 121 -36.87 33.97 32.98
CA SER A 121 -38.08 33.48 32.32
C SER A 121 -38.81 34.58 31.55
N ALA A 122 -38.90 35.79 32.10
CA ALA A 122 -39.46 36.94 31.39
C ALA A 122 -38.57 37.32 30.20
N ALA A 123 -37.25 37.34 30.38
CA ALA A 123 -36.28 37.58 29.32
C ALA A 123 -36.37 36.53 28.20
N TRP A 124 -36.51 35.24 28.53
CA TRP A 124 -36.72 34.17 27.54
C TRP A 124 -37.97 34.43 26.69
N THR A 125 -39.11 34.78 27.29
CA THR A 125 -40.35 35.06 26.54
C THR A 125 -40.20 36.29 25.63
N GLN A 126 -39.49 37.32 26.08
CA GLN A 126 -39.22 38.50 25.28
C GLN A 126 -38.30 38.17 24.09
N HIS A 127 -37.20 37.45 24.33
CA HIS A 127 -36.24 37.08 23.28
C HIS A 127 -36.81 36.07 22.29
N SER A 128 -37.61 35.08 22.73
CA SER A 128 -38.32 34.15 21.85
C SER A 128 -39.25 34.87 20.87
N ARG A 129 -39.98 35.90 21.34
CA ARG A 129 -40.81 36.73 20.47
C ARG A 129 -39.99 37.54 19.47
N LEU A 130 -38.90 38.17 19.92
CA LEU A 130 -38.02 38.96 19.05
C LEU A 130 -37.34 38.10 17.99
N VAL A 131 -36.91 36.89 18.32
CA VAL A 131 -36.33 35.93 17.36
C VAL A 131 -37.38 35.49 16.34
N THR A 132 -38.60 35.16 16.78
CA THR A 132 -39.69 34.77 15.86
C THR A 132 -40.04 35.90 14.89
N GLN A 133 -40.03 37.14 15.35
CA GLN A 133 -40.22 38.32 14.50
C GLN A 133 -39.05 38.52 13.52
N ALA A 134 -37.81 38.42 13.99
CA ALA A 134 -36.62 38.52 13.15
C ALA A 134 -36.57 37.42 12.07
N VAL A 135 -37.11 36.23 12.36
CA VAL A 135 -37.25 35.14 11.39
C VAL A 135 -38.27 35.47 10.32
N ALA A 136 -39.42 36.05 10.68
CA ALA A 136 -40.43 36.50 9.74
C ALA A 136 -39.96 37.66 8.85
N ASP A 137 -39.21 38.60 9.43
CA ASP A 137 -38.66 39.77 8.74
C ASP A 137 -37.34 39.45 7.98
N ALA A 138 -36.86 38.21 8.09
CA ALA A 138 -35.61 37.72 7.50
C ALA A 138 -34.38 38.59 7.85
N SER A 139 -34.34 39.20 9.03
CA SER A 139 -33.26 40.07 9.49
C SER A 139 -32.19 39.29 10.27
N ILE A 140 -30.92 39.45 9.88
CA ILE A 140 -29.76 38.76 10.50
C ILE A 140 -29.13 39.62 11.61
N THR A 141 -29.25 40.94 11.50
CA THR A 141 -28.71 41.92 12.45
C THR A 141 -29.46 41.79 13.78
N SER A 142 -28.77 41.39 14.86
CA SER A 142 -29.29 41.08 16.22
C SER A 142 -29.80 39.65 16.47
N LEU A 143 -29.92 38.80 15.45
CA LEU A 143 -30.42 37.43 15.65
C LEU A 143 -29.46 36.61 16.54
N ALA A 144 -28.14 36.74 16.35
CA ALA A 144 -27.14 36.06 17.17
C ALA A 144 -27.19 36.48 18.65
N SER A 145 -27.35 37.77 18.96
CA SER A 145 -27.38 38.25 20.35
C SER A 145 -28.66 37.81 21.07
N HIS A 146 -29.80 37.79 20.37
CA HIS A 146 -31.05 37.28 20.92
C HIS A 146 -31.05 35.76 21.12
N LEU A 147 -30.46 34.98 20.19
CA LEU A 147 -30.26 33.54 20.36
C LEU A 147 -29.29 33.21 21.51
N ALA A 148 -28.21 33.98 21.67
CA ALA A 148 -27.29 33.83 22.80
C ALA A 148 -27.99 34.11 24.15
N ALA A 149 -28.79 35.18 24.23
CA ALA A 149 -29.57 35.50 25.42
C ALA A 149 -30.65 34.45 25.72
N MET A 150 -31.28 33.88 24.68
CA MET A 150 -32.14 32.70 24.78
C MET A 150 -31.39 31.52 25.39
N ASN A 151 -30.26 31.09 24.81
CA ASN A 151 -29.52 29.95 25.34
C ASN A 151 -29.04 30.14 26.79
N LYS A 152 -28.64 31.36 27.14
CA LYS A 152 -28.29 31.71 28.54
C LYS A 152 -29.49 31.51 29.47
N SER A 153 -30.66 32.03 29.11
CA SER A 153 -31.87 31.89 29.92
C SER A 153 -32.36 30.44 29.98
N LEU A 154 -32.27 29.65 28.90
CA LEU A 154 -32.57 28.21 28.90
C LEU A 154 -31.67 27.45 29.89
N ARG A 155 -30.36 27.75 29.90
CA ARG A 155 -29.40 27.11 30.84
C ARG A 155 -29.74 27.39 32.31
N ILE A 156 -30.17 28.62 32.62
CA ILE A 156 -30.55 29.03 33.98
C ILE A 156 -31.89 28.41 34.39
N LEU A 157 -32.80 28.17 33.43
CA LEU A 157 -34.16 27.66 33.66
C LEU A 157 -34.30 26.13 33.57
N ASN A 158 -33.21 25.38 33.35
CA ASN A 158 -33.24 23.93 33.15
C ASN A 158 -33.90 23.16 34.34
N THR A 159 -33.78 23.69 35.56
CA THR A 159 -34.34 23.07 36.78
C THR A 159 -35.77 23.49 37.09
N MET A 160 -36.39 24.35 36.26
CA MET A 160 -37.73 24.90 36.47
C MET A 160 -38.80 24.10 35.69
N PRO A 161 -40.05 24.04 36.17
CA PRO A 161 -41.14 23.40 35.44
C PRO A 161 -41.33 24.03 34.05
N GLY A 162 -41.66 23.20 33.06
CA GLY A 162 -41.79 23.61 31.66
C GLY A 162 -40.48 23.70 30.87
N ALA A 163 -39.35 23.23 31.43
CA ALA A 163 -38.06 23.20 30.72
C ALA A 163 -38.13 22.44 29.37
N ALA A 164 -38.78 21.27 29.34
CA ALA A 164 -38.95 20.46 28.14
C ALA A 164 -39.74 21.18 27.02
N GLU A 165 -40.75 21.98 27.39
CA GLU A 165 -41.52 22.78 26.43
C GLU A 165 -40.65 23.92 25.86
N ARG A 166 -39.88 24.60 26.71
CA ARG A 166 -38.94 25.66 26.27
C ARG A 166 -37.86 25.09 25.34
N GLU A 167 -37.34 23.91 25.64
CA GLU A 167 -36.37 23.21 24.79
C GLU A 167 -36.98 22.80 23.44
N SER A 168 -38.22 22.30 23.43
CA SER A 168 -38.94 22.01 22.19
C SER A 168 -39.15 23.28 21.34
N THR A 169 -39.54 24.40 21.95
CA THR A 169 -39.67 25.68 21.23
C THR A 169 -38.33 26.20 20.72
N MET A 170 -37.24 26.00 21.47
CA MET A 170 -35.89 26.35 21.03
C MET A 170 -35.49 25.53 19.79
N ASN A 171 -35.77 24.23 19.80
CA ASN A 171 -35.48 23.35 18.66
C ASN A 171 -36.29 23.73 17.40
N GLN A 172 -37.56 24.11 17.56
CA GLN A 172 -38.38 24.60 16.44
C GLN A 172 -37.85 25.92 15.87
N ILE A 173 -37.51 26.87 16.75
CA ILE A 173 -36.92 28.16 16.33
C ILE A 173 -35.56 27.93 15.67
N ALA A 174 -34.73 27.04 16.21
CA ALA A 174 -33.43 26.68 15.64
C ALA A 174 -33.56 26.11 14.22
N GLN A 175 -34.55 25.24 13.97
CA GLN A 175 -34.83 24.71 12.64
C GLN A 175 -35.28 25.82 11.68
N GLN A 176 -36.20 26.69 12.08
CA GLN A 176 -36.68 27.80 11.25
C GLN A 176 -35.57 28.81 10.93
N VAL A 177 -34.70 29.11 11.90
CA VAL A 177 -33.53 29.96 11.69
C VAL A 177 -32.54 29.29 10.72
N GLU A 178 -32.30 27.99 10.86
CA GLU A 178 -31.43 27.24 9.95
C GLU A 178 -31.97 27.28 8.50
N GLU A 179 -33.24 26.94 8.29
CA GLU A 179 -33.88 26.98 6.96
C GLU A 179 -33.80 28.37 6.29
N MET A 180 -33.80 29.43 7.09
CA MET A 180 -33.69 30.82 6.59
C MET A 180 -32.23 31.25 6.33
N VAL A 181 -31.28 30.84 7.17
CA VAL A 181 -29.89 31.29 7.10
C VAL A 181 -29.08 30.46 6.10
N VAL A 182 -29.36 29.16 5.93
CA VAL A 182 -28.67 28.27 4.98
C VAL A 182 -28.64 28.80 3.53
N PRO A 183 -29.77 29.18 2.90
CA PRO A 183 -29.74 29.67 1.52
C PRO A 183 -29.01 31.02 1.39
N LYS A 184 -29.09 31.88 2.42
CA LYS A 184 -28.35 33.14 2.46
C LYS A 184 -26.84 32.92 2.60
N LEU A 185 -26.45 31.95 3.41
CA LEU A 185 -25.06 31.53 3.54
C LEU A 185 -24.54 30.99 2.20
N GLN A 186 -25.29 30.11 1.53
CA GLN A 186 -24.91 29.59 0.22
C GLN A 186 -24.74 30.71 -0.83
N ALA A 187 -25.65 31.68 -0.86
CA ALA A 187 -25.56 32.83 -1.76
C ALA A 187 -24.33 33.72 -1.44
N ALA A 188 -24.07 34.00 -0.16
CA ALA A 188 -22.90 34.77 0.27
C ALA A 188 -21.57 34.06 -0.06
N LEU A 189 -21.54 32.72 0.07
CA LEU A 189 -20.37 31.90 -0.25
C LEU A 189 -20.17 31.70 -1.76
N ALA A 190 -21.21 31.89 -2.59
CA ALA A 190 -21.10 31.78 -4.04
C ALA A 190 -20.41 32.98 -4.69
N HIS A 191 -20.41 34.15 -4.03
CA HIS A 191 -19.68 35.34 -4.47
C HIS A 191 -18.27 35.41 -3.86
N GLU A 192 -17.34 36.12 -4.52
CA GLU A 192 -15.97 36.29 -4.01
C GLU A 192 -15.96 37.14 -2.73
N THR A 193 -15.54 36.55 -1.61
CA THR A 193 -15.63 37.16 -0.27
C THR A 193 -14.35 37.88 0.17
N THR A 194 -13.59 38.41 -0.78
CA THR A 194 -12.37 39.19 -0.49
C THR A 194 -12.67 40.58 0.08
N THR A 195 -13.93 41.01 0.09
CA THR A 195 -14.33 42.32 0.64
C THR A 195 -14.59 42.21 2.14
N THR A 196 -14.07 43.15 2.93
CA THR A 196 -14.23 43.22 4.40
C THR A 196 -15.69 43.11 4.85
N THR A 197 -16.63 43.67 4.08
CA THR A 197 -18.07 43.61 4.36
C THR A 197 -18.63 42.19 4.26
N ALA A 198 -18.17 41.38 3.30
CA ALA A 198 -18.61 39.99 3.14
C ALA A 198 -18.09 39.10 4.28
N ILE A 199 -16.89 39.39 4.80
CA ILE A 199 -16.33 38.71 5.97
C ILE A 199 -17.14 39.03 7.23
N GLU A 200 -17.60 40.27 7.38
CA GLU A 200 -18.48 40.67 8.50
C GLU A 200 -19.86 40.01 8.43
N GLU A 201 -20.45 39.89 7.24
CA GLU A 201 -21.71 39.16 7.02
C GLU A 201 -21.56 37.66 7.34
N LEU A 202 -20.48 37.04 6.88
CA LEU A 202 -20.14 35.64 7.21
C LEU A 202 -19.88 35.44 8.70
N ARG A 203 -19.22 36.40 9.37
CA ARG A 203 -19.02 36.37 10.82
C ARG A 203 -20.34 36.46 11.57
N GLY A 204 -21.27 37.30 11.10
CA GLY A 204 -22.62 37.39 11.65
C GLY A 204 -23.41 36.08 11.52
N MET A 205 -23.34 35.42 10.35
CA MET A 205 -23.97 34.12 10.13
C MET A 205 -23.31 33.00 10.96
N LEU A 206 -21.98 33.01 11.07
CA LEU A 206 -21.24 32.07 11.91
C LEU A 206 -21.57 32.22 13.40
N ALA A 207 -21.77 33.45 13.88
CA ALA A 207 -22.22 33.70 15.25
C ALA A 207 -23.62 33.10 15.51
N ILE A 208 -24.51 33.11 14.52
CA ILE A 208 -25.83 32.46 14.61
C ILE A 208 -25.65 30.94 14.73
N PHE A 209 -24.86 30.30 13.85
CA PHE A 209 -24.63 28.85 13.90
C PHE A 209 -23.92 28.39 15.19
N ARG A 210 -23.02 29.21 15.75
CA ARG A 210 -22.43 28.96 17.08
C ARG A 210 -23.48 28.99 18.18
N CYS A 211 -24.39 29.98 18.16
CA CYS A 211 -25.50 30.02 19.11
C CYS A 211 -26.43 28.82 18.96
N LEU A 212 -26.62 28.30 17.75
CA LEU A 212 -27.45 27.11 17.51
C LEU A 212 -26.75 25.78 17.86
N GLY A 213 -25.45 25.79 18.16
CA GLY A 213 -24.67 24.56 18.37
C GLY A 213 -24.51 23.71 17.10
N LYS A 214 -24.69 24.29 15.91
CA LYS A 214 -24.66 23.60 14.60
C LYS A 214 -23.51 24.10 13.74
N THR A 215 -22.29 24.08 14.28
CA THR A 215 -21.06 24.44 13.54
C THR A 215 -20.74 23.44 12.43
N ASP A 216 -21.19 22.19 12.55
CA ASP A 216 -20.98 21.15 11.54
C ASP A 216 -21.75 21.44 10.24
N VAL A 217 -22.96 22.01 10.36
CA VAL A 217 -23.78 22.40 9.20
C VAL A 217 -23.11 23.55 8.45
N PHE A 218 -22.58 24.55 9.17
CA PHE A 218 -21.78 25.61 8.56
C PHE A 218 -20.57 25.03 7.82
N THR A 219 -19.84 24.12 8.47
CA THR A 219 -18.66 23.45 7.90
C THR A 219 -19.00 22.71 6.61
N PHE A 220 -20.09 21.92 6.62
CA PHE A 220 -20.56 21.20 5.45
C PHE A 220 -20.95 22.13 4.31
N ILE A 221 -21.73 23.19 4.59
CA ILE A 221 -22.15 24.15 3.57
C ILE A 221 -20.93 24.85 2.97
N TYR A 222 -20.01 25.32 3.83
CA TYR A 222 -18.76 25.95 3.40
C TYR A 222 -17.94 25.06 2.47
N ALA A 223 -17.71 23.81 2.87
CA ALA A 223 -16.97 22.83 2.09
C ALA A 223 -17.69 22.42 0.80
N SER A 224 -19.02 22.44 0.76
CA SER A 224 -19.79 22.04 -0.43
C SER A 224 -19.88 23.14 -1.51
N THR A 225 -19.93 24.42 -1.14
CA THR A 225 -20.17 25.51 -2.09
C THR A 225 -18.91 26.12 -2.67
N ARG A 226 -17.87 26.29 -1.85
CA ARG A 226 -16.62 26.99 -2.24
C ARG A 226 -15.79 26.28 -3.32
N PRO A 227 -15.67 24.94 -3.33
CA PRO A 227 -14.82 24.25 -4.32
C PRO A 227 -15.33 24.28 -5.76
N ALA A 228 -16.53 24.82 -6.04
CA ALA A 228 -17.16 24.76 -7.35
C ALA A 228 -16.29 25.35 -8.48
N SER A 229 -15.49 26.39 -8.21
CA SER A 229 -14.53 26.95 -9.17
C SER A 229 -13.39 25.98 -9.49
N MET A 230 -12.86 25.29 -8.49
CA MET A 230 -11.81 24.29 -8.64
C MET A 230 -12.31 23.05 -9.37
N HIS A 231 -13.56 22.62 -9.12
CA HIS A 231 -14.17 21.52 -9.85
C HIS A 231 -14.38 21.85 -11.32
N ARG A 232 -14.79 23.09 -11.65
CA ARG A 232 -14.88 23.56 -13.05
C ARG A 232 -13.51 23.58 -13.73
N LEU A 233 -12.47 24.03 -13.02
CA LEU A 233 -11.10 24.02 -13.53
C LEU A 233 -10.63 22.58 -13.79
N TRP A 234 -10.86 21.66 -12.85
CA TRP A 234 -10.56 20.24 -13.04
C TRP A 234 -11.28 19.64 -14.26
N LEU A 235 -12.59 19.86 -14.38
CA LEU A 235 -13.37 19.39 -15.53
C LEU A 235 -12.83 19.97 -16.86
N SER A 236 -12.39 21.23 -16.87
CA SER A 236 -11.77 21.84 -18.06
C SER A 236 -10.45 21.16 -18.45
N LEU A 237 -9.63 20.77 -17.47
CA LEU A 237 -8.38 20.05 -17.70
C LEU A 237 -8.63 18.64 -18.23
N LEU A 238 -9.71 17.97 -17.79
CA LEU A 238 -10.09 16.66 -18.32
C LEU A 238 -10.51 16.72 -19.81
N THR A 239 -11.04 17.87 -20.26
CA THR A 239 -11.42 18.07 -21.67
C THR A 239 -10.27 18.58 -22.56
N ALA A 240 -9.13 18.94 -21.97
CA ALA A 240 -7.96 19.42 -22.69
C ALA A 240 -7.18 18.25 -23.35
N PRO A 241 -6.39 18.52 -24.41
CA PRO A 241 -5.55 17.49 -25.02
C PRO A 241 -4.47 17.01 -24.01
N PRO A 242 -4.12 15.70 -24.02
CA PRO A 242 -3.07 15.17 -23.13
C PRO A 242 -1.69 15.80 -23.46
N PRO A 243 -0.78 15.89 -22.47
CA PRO A 243 -0.89 15.39 -21.10
C PRO A 243 -1.66 16.33 -20.15
N LEU A 244 -2.23 15.75 -19.08
CA LEU A 244 -2.90 16.50 -18.02
C LEU A 244 -1.89 17.41 -17.31
N ASP A 245 -2.12 18.73 -17.35
CA ASP A 245 -1.30 19.71 -16.64
C ASP A 245 -1.63 19.76 -15.14
N LEU A 246 -1.20 18.73 -14.43
CA LEU A 246 -1.41 18.59 -13.00
C LEU A 246 -0.64 19.65 -12.18
N ALA A 247 0.46 20.18 -12.73
CA ALA A 247 1.28 21.18 -12.05
C ALA A 247 0.54 22.53 -11.93
N SER A 248 -0.11 23.00 -13.01
CA SER A 248 -0.91 24.23 -12.94
C SER A 248 -2.14 24.05 -12.06
N PHE A 249 -2.79 22.88 -12.10
CA PHE A 249 -3.90 22.55 -11.20
C PHE A 249 -3.48 22.69 -9.73
N TYR A 250 -2.39 22.04 -9.30
CA TYR A 250 -1.95 22.10 -7.91
C TYR A 250 -1.48 23.49 -7.49
N MET A 251 -0.89 24.26 -8.40
CA MET A 251 -0.54 25.66 -8.14
C MET A 251 -1.79 26.50 -7.85
N GLU A 252 -2.85 26.36 -8.66
CA GLU A 252 -4.08 27.12 -8.47
C GLU A 252 -4.87 26.62 -7.26
N ALA A 253 -4.91 25.30 -7.02
CA ALA A 253 -5.52 24.71 -5.83
C ALA A 253 -4.81 25.19 -4.54
N HIS A 254 -3.47 25.26 -4.54
CA HIS A 254 -2.73 25.81 -3.41
C HIS A 254 -3.07 27.28 -3.18
N ARG A 255 -3.14 28.12 -4.23
CA ARG A 255 -3.54 29.52 -4.11
C ARG A 255 -4.96 29.68 -3.57
N PHE A 256 -5.89 28.86 -4.05
CA PHE A 256 -7.27 28.82 -3.57
C PHE A 256 -7.31 28.48 -2.08
N LEU A 257 -6.71 27.35 -1.67
CA LEU A 257 -6.68 26.91 -0.27
C LEU A 257 -5.97 27.90 0.65
N ALA A 258 -4.95 28.60 0.14
CA ALA A 258 -4.25 29.65 0.89
C ALA A 258 -5.12 30.87 1.17
N ARG A 259 -5.87 31.34 0.17
CA ARG A 259 -6.82 32.45 0.34
C ARG A 259 -7.93 32.07 1.30
N GLU A 260 -8.47 30.86 1.17
CA GLU A 260 -9.51 30.35 2.06
C GLU A 260 -9.02 30.20 3.50
N TRP A 261 -7.76 29.76 3.70
CA TRP A 261 -7.15 29.74 5.04
C TRP A 261 -7.08 31.14 5.66
N GLN A 262 -6.66 32.17 4.91
CA GLN A 262 -6.63 33.55 5.40
C GLN A 262 -8.03 34.07 5.76
N ILE A 263 -9.05 33.73 4.96
CA ILE A 263 -10.45 34.08 5.25
C ILE A 263 -10.92 33.38 6.53
N LEU A 264 -10.63 32.09 6.70
CA LEU A 264 -10.97 31.36 7.92
C LEU A 264 -10.24 31.94 9.15
N GLN A 265 -8.95 32.27 9.05
CA GLN A 265 -8.25 32.97 10.13
C GLN A 265 -8.97 34.28 10.50
N ALA A 266 -9.32 35.12 9.52
CA ALA A 266 -10.06 36.36 9.78
C ALA A 266 -11.49 36.15 10.32
N LEU A 267 -12.16 35.04 9.98
CA LEU A 267 -13.49 34.70 10.48
C LEU A 267 -13.46 34.24 11.94
N PHE A 268 -12.41 33.50 12.33
CA PHE A 268 -12.27 32.89 13.65
C PHE A 268 -11.39 33.68 14.64
N ASP A 269 -10.72 34.76 14.21
CA ASP A 269 -9.83 35.64 15.02
C ASP A 269 -10.50 36.45 16.16
N SER A 270 -11.71 36.09 16.59
CA SER A 270 -12.42 36.76 17.68
C SER A 270 -11.87 36.38 19.06
N SER A 271 -10.70 36.92 19.37
CA SER A 271 -10.03 37.28 20.64
C SER A 271 -10.24 36.57 22.00
N GLN A 272 -11.05 35.52 22.22
CA GLN A 272 -11.14 34.90 23.57
C GLN A 272 -11.29 33.38 23.73
N ASP A 273 -11.50 32.57 22.68
CA ASP A 273 -11.65 31.11 22.84
C ASP A 273 -10.51 30.33 22.17
N GLY A 274 -9.78 29.53 22.95
CA GLY A 274 -8.71 28.62 22.47
C GLY A 274 -9.19 27.62 21.41
N ASP A 275 -10.49 27.32 21.38
CA ASP A 275 -11.14 26.41 20.43
C ASP A 275 -11.27 26.99 19.00
N SER A 276 -10.95 28.28 18.81
CA SER A 276 -11.13 28.97 17.53
C SER A 276 -10.19 28.46 16.44
N HIS A 277 -8.96 28.06 16.80
CA HIS A 277 -7.99 27.51 15.85
C HIS A 277 -8.33 26.09 15.42
N GLU A 278 -8.79 25.23 16.33
CA GLU A 278 -9.22 23.86 15.99
C GLU A 278 -10.44 23.87 15.07
N MET A 279 -11.40 24.77 15.33
CA MET A 279 -12.59 24.91 14.48
C MET A 279 -12.24 25.40 13.06
N ALA A 280 -11.32 26.37 12.95
CA ALA A 280 -10.83 26.83 11.65
C ALA A 280 -10.10 25.73 10.87
N SER A 281 -9.26 24.94 11.56
CA SER A 281 -8.59 23.77 11.00
C SER A 281 -9.58 22.71 10.51
N ASN A 282 -10.61 22.38 11.29
CA ASN A 282 -11.64 21.42 10.91
C ASN A 282 -12.42 21.85 9.66
N VAL A 283 -12.79 23.14 9.58
CA VAL A 283 -13.47 23.69 8.38
C VAL A 283 -12.55 23.64 7.16
N TRP A 284 -11.27 23.98 7.33
CA TRP A 284 -10.29 23.94 6.24
C TRP A 284 -10.01 22.51 5.77
N LEU A 285 -9.93 21.53 6.69
CA LEU A 285 -9.78 20.11 6.34
C LEU A 285 -10.98 19.59 5.54
N ALA A 286 -12.20 19.94 5.96
CA ALA A 286 -13.41 19.60 5.20
C ALA A 286 -13.41 20.22 3.81
N LEU A 287 -12.95 21.47 3.68
CA LEU A 287 -12.78 22.14 2.39
C LEU A 287 -11.72 21.44 1.52
N LEU A 288 -10.56 21.09 2.08
CA LEU A 288 -9.52 20.34 1.39
C LEU A 288 -10.08 19.01 0.87
N GLN A 289 -10.79 18.26 1.71
CA GLN A 289 -11.40 17.00 1.30
C GLN A 289 -12.41 17.20 0.17
N ALA A 290 -13.28 18.22 0.24
CA ALA A 290 -14.28 18.50 -0.79
C ALA A 290 -13.68 19.00 -2.11
N THR A 291 -12.66 19.86 -2.07
CA THR A 291 -11.89 20.26 -3.28
C THR A 291 -11.24 19.05 -3.93
N MET A 292 -10.67 18.20 -3.10
CA MET A 292 -9.98 16.97 -3.48
C MET A 292 -10.94 15.77 -3.47
N GLN A 293 -12.26 15.86 -3.65
CA GLN A 293 -13.08 14.64 -3.78
C GLN A 293 -13.34 14.27 -5.25
N PRO A 294 -13.81 15.18 -6.12
CA PRO A 294 -14.16 14.83 -7.49
C PRO A 294 -12.96 14.76 -8.45
N CYS A 295 -11.78 15.23 -8.04
CA CYS A 295 -10.60 15.29 -8.91
C CYS A 295 -9.91 13.90 -9.07
N SER A 296 -10.60 12.86 -9.54
CA SER A 296 -10.03 11.50 -9.61
C SER A 296 -8.91 11.38 -10.65
N LEU A 297 -7.79 10.75 -10.27
CA LEU A 297 -6.66 10.49 -11.17
C LEU A 297 -6.72 9.10 -11.83
N ALA A 298 -7.70 8.25 -11.46
CA ALA A 298 -7.71 6.83 -11.80
C ALA A 298 -7.65 6.54 -13.31
N THR A 299 -8.26 7.37 -14.15
CA THR A 299 -8.32 7.18 -15.61
C THR A 299 -7.11 7.74 -16.36
N HIS A 300 -6.27 8.55 -15.70
CA HIS A 300 -5.14 9.24 -16.32
C HIS A 300 -3.78 8.78 -15.78
N LEU A 301 -3.77 7.96 -14.73
CA LEU A 301 -2.56 7.34 -14.21
C LEU A 301 -2.11 6.21 -15.15
N SER A 302 -0.89 6.33 -15.63
CA SER A 302 -0.15 5.28 -16.34
C SER A 302 1.19 5.06 -15.63
N LEU A 303 1.86 3.94 -15.92
CA LEU A 303 3.19 3.64 -15.36
C LEU A 303 4.22 4.74 -15.67
N ASP A 304 4.13 5.36 -16.85
CA ASP A 304 5.07 6.37 -17.32
C ASP A 304 4.91 7.70 -16.57
N ASN A 305 3.67 8.06 -16.22
CA ASN A 305 3.35 9.33 -15.56
C ASN A 305 3.27 9.19 -14.04
N LEU A 306 3.32 7.98 -13.48
CA LEU A 306 3.13 7.76 -12.04
C LEU A 306 4.17 8.51 -11.20
N ALA A 307 5.46 8.40 -11.53
CA ALA A 307 6.51 9.04 -10.76
C ALA A 307 6.42 10.57 -10.83
N SER A 308 6.12 11.14 -12.00
CA SER A 308 6.01 12.59 -12.17
C SER A 308 4.79 13.13 -11.43
N PHE A 309 3.61 12.50 -11.57
CA PHE A 309 2.39 12.93 -10.89
C PHE A 309 2.48 12.77 -9.38
N PHE A 310 3.06 11.67 -8.90
CA PHE A 310 3.29 11.46 -7.48
C PHE A 310 4.27 12.49 -6.92
N GLY A 311 5.35 12.82 -7.64
CA GLY A 311 6.29 13.89 -7.27
C GLY A 311 5.63 15.27 -7.15
N LEU A 312 4.80 15.64 -8.11
CA LEU A 312 4.01 16.89 -8.04
C LEU A 312 3.05 16.91 -6.85
N THR A 313 2.44 15.76 -6.57
CA THR A 313 1.51 15.60 -5.44
C THR A 313 2.25 15.66 -4.09
N LEU A 314 3.46 15.11 -4.02
CA LEU A 314 4.32 15.21 -2.84
C LEU A 314 4.69 16.66 -2.54
N ASN A 315 5.10 17.42 -3.54
CA ASN A 315 5.40 18.84 -3.38
C ASN A 315 4.15 19.61 -2.91
N PHE A 316 3.00 19.38 -3.56
CA PHE A 316 1.73 19.98 -3.15
C PHE A 316 1.37 19.65 -1.69
N GLY A 317 1.41 18.37 -1.30
CA GLY A 317 1.13 17.94 0.08
C GLY A 317 2.12 18.53 1.09
N HIS A 318 3.42 18.58 0.75
CA HIS A 318 4.44 19.19 1.59
C HIS A 318 4.20 20.70 1.81
N LEU A 319 3.78 21.42 0.76
CA LEU A 319 3.40 22.83 0.88
C LEU A 319 2.20 23.03 1.82
N LEU A 320 1.18 22.15 1.73
CA LEU A 320 0.03 22.19 2.64
C LEU A 320 0.43 21.96 4.10
N LEU A 321 1.34 21.03 4.35
CA LEU A 321 1.77 20.64 5.69
C LEU A 321 2.70 21.66 6.36
N THR A 322 3.36 22.54 5.58
CA THR A 322 4.40 23.45 6.11
C THR A 322 4.03 24.93 6.09
N LYS A 323 3.21 25.39 5.13
CA LYS A 323 3.02 26.82 4.88
C LYS A 323 1.80 27.47 5.55
N PHE A 324 0.84 26.70 6.06
CA PHE A 324 -0.43 27.25 6.58
C PHE A 324 -0.47 27.42 8.09
N ALA A 325 -0.28 26.33 8.82
CA ALA A 325 -0.42 26.27 10.26
C ALA A 325 0.55 25.24 10.86
N GLN A 326 0.73 25.30 12.17
CA GLN A 326 1.30 24.18 12.92
C GLN A 326 0.20 23.13 13.10
N TRP A 327 0.14 22.20 12.16
CA TRP A 327 -0.83 21.11 12.20
C TRP A 327 -0.51 20.14 13.33
N ASP A 328 -1.54 19.61 13.99
CA ASP A 328 -1.44 18.46 14.87
C ASP A 328 -1.33 17.16 14.06
N ALA A 329 -1.07 16.04 14.74
CA ALA A 329 -0.91 14.75 14.08
C ALA A 329 -2.18 14.31 13.33
N THR A 330 -3.37 14.60 13.87
CA THR A 330 -4.63 14.17 13.26
C THR A 330 -4.97 14.97 12.00
N ALA A 331 -4.77 16.29 12.03
CA ALA A 331 -4.93 17.12 10.84
C ALA A 331 -3.91 16.77 9.75
N ALA A 332 -2.64 16.55 10.12
CA ALA A 332 -1.60 16.15 9.16
C ALA A 332 -1.93 14.81 8.49
N GLN A 333 -2.44 13.83 9.25
CA GLN A 333 -2.93 12.57 8.70
C GLN A 333 -4.11 12.81 7.75
N ALA A 334 -5.11 13.62 8.14
CA ALA A 334 -6.26 13.94 7.29
C ALA A 334 -5.86 14.62 5.96
N ILE A 335 -4.89 15.55 5.99
CA ILE A 335 -4.33 16.19 4.79
C ILE A 335 -3.72 15.15 3.86
N CYS A 336 -2.86 14.27 4.40
CA CYS A 336 -2.25 13.20 3.63
C CYS A 336 -3.30 12.26 3.03
N GLN A 337 -4.34 11.89 3.78
CA GLN A 337 -5.41 11.03 3.27
C GLN A 337 -6.23 11.70 2.16
N ALA A 338 -6.55 12.99 2.28
CA ALA A 338 -7.31 13.73 1.26
C ALA A 338 -6.53 13.89 -0.06
N VAL A 339 -5.22 14.13 0.03
CA VAL A 339 -4.36 14.35 -1.15
C VAL A 339 -3.95 13.03 -1.79
N PHE A 340 -3.38 12.09 -1.03
CA PHE A 340 -2.78 10.87 -1.56
C PHE A 340 -3.76 9.71 -1.69
N GLY A 341 -4.94 9.79 -1.08
CA GLY A 341 -5.94 8.71 -1.11
C GLY A 341 -6.36 8.25 -2.52
N ARG A 342 -6.14 9.11 -3.51
CA ARG A 342 -6.40 8.87 -4.94
C ARG A 342 -5.51 7.82 -5.58
N TYR A 343 -4.30 7.65 -5.06
CA TYR A 343 -3.30 6.76 -5.61
C TYR A 343 -3.46 5.34 -5.08
N TRP A 344 -4.10 5.16 -3.93
CA TRP A 344 -4.18 3.86 -3.26
C TRP A 344 -4.89 2.80 -4.10
N THR A 345 -5.96 3.15 -4.81
CA THR A 345 -6.64 2.20 -5.70
C THR A 345 -5.73 1.73 -6.83
N PHE A 346 -4.91 2.64 -7.38
CA PHE A 346 -3.93 2.33 -8.40
C PHE A 346 -2.75 1.51 -7.84
N PHE A 347 -2.30 1.80 -6.61
CA PHE A 347 -1.29 0.99 -5.93
C PHE A 347 -1.79 -0.44 -5.65
N ASP A 348 -3.07 -0.59 -5.34
CA ASP A 348 -3.68 -1.90 -5.11
C ASP A 348 -3.74 -2.73 -6.40
N SER A 349 -4.04 -2.11 -7.54
CA SER A 349 -4.05 -2.73 -8.89
C SER A 349 -2.72 -2.61 -9.64
N PHE A 350 -1.63 -2.18 -9.00
CA PHE A 350 -0.39 -1.86 -9.70
C PHE A 350 0.22 -3.06 -10.44
N SER A 351 0.17 -4.26 -9.83
CA SER A 351 0.69 -5.48 -10.45
C SER A 351 -0.04 -5.84 -11.75
N THR A 352 -1.36 -5.62 -11.82
CA THR A 352 -2.14 -5.92 -13.04
C THR A 352 -1.84 -4.92 -14.15
N GLU A 353 -1.73 -3.63 -13.82
CA GLU A 353 -1.35 -2.59 -14.79
C GLU A 353 0.07 -2.81 -15.32
N GLU A 354 1.01 -3.21 -14.45
CA GLU A 354 2.37 -3.52 -14.86
C GLU A 354 2.43 -4.74 -15.79
N ARG A 355 1.66 -5.79 -15.53
CA ARG A 355 1.53 -6.93 -16.45
C ARG A 355 0.97 -6.52 -17.81
N HIS A 356 -0.09 -5.71 -17.84
CA HIS A 356 -0.71 -5.27 -19.08
C HIS A 356 0.24 -4.48 -20.00
N VAL A 357 1.23 -3.80 -19.43
CA VAL A 357 2.26 -3.08 -20.21
C VAL A 357 3.43 -3.98 -20.61
N LEU A 358 3.92 -4.82 -19.68
CA LEU A 358 5.12 -5.63 -19.91
C LEU A 358 4.88 -6.85 -20.81
N GLU A 359 3.75 -7.54 -20.67
CA GLU A 359 3.45 -8.75 -21.46
C GLU A 359 3.51 -8.52 -22.98
N PRO A 360 2.84 -7.49 -23.57
CA PRO A 360 2.93 -7.26 -25.01
C PRO A 360 4.33 -6.81 -25.46
N GLN A 361 5.10 -6.12 -24.60
CA GLN A 361 6.47 -5.73 -24.90
C GLN A 361 7.39 -6.96 -24.98
N VAL A 362 7.27 -7.90 -24.04
CA VAL A 362 8.05 -9.14 -24.06
C VAL A 362 7.64 -10.03 -25.23
N ARG A 363 6.33 -10.22 -25.47
CA ARG A 363 5.83 -11.03 -26.60
C ARG A 363 6.28 -10.49 -27.97
N ALA A 364 6.48 -9.18 -28.10
CA ALA A 364 6.98 -8.58 -29.34
C ALA A 364 8.47 -8.90 -29.61
N ILE A 365 9.25 -9.23 -28.58
CA ILE A 365 10.69 -9.51 -28.68
C ILE A 365 10.93 -11.02 -28.82
N VAL A 366 10.01 -11.88 -28.37
CA VAL A 366 10.14 -13.34 -28.51
C VAL A 366 10.33 -13.72 -30.00
N PRO A 367 11.38 -14.50 -30.34
CA PRO A 367 11.60 -14.93 -31.71
C PRO A 367 10.45 -15.83 -32.18
N ASN A 368 9.81 -15.46 -33.30
CA ASN A 368 8.70 -16.22 -33.88
C ASN A 368 9.16 -17.21 -34.97
N VAL A 369 10.41 -17.12 -35.41
CA VAL A 369 10.98 -17.96 -36.47
C VAL A 369 12.03 -18.87 -35.85
N VAL A 370 11.86 -20.17 -36.06
CA VAL A 370 12.81 -21.19 -35.61
C VAL A 370 13.72 -21.54 -36.79
N ASP A 371 14.94 -21.03 -36.75
CA ASP A 371 16.01 -21.29 -37.72
C ASP A 371 17.32 -21.71 -37.02
N VAL A 372 18.40 -21.89 -37.79
CA VAL A 372 19.71 -22.30 -37.27
C VAL A 372 20.30 -21.24 -36.32
N ASP A 373 19.93 -19.97 -36.52
CA ASP A 373 20.41 -18.84 -35.74
C ASP A 373 19.54 -18.57 -34.49
N PHE A 374 18.47 -19.34 -34.26
CA PHE A 374 17.54 -19.18 -33.12
C PHE A 374 18.28 -19.12 -31.77
N ALA A 375 19.34 -19.90 -31.60
CA ALA A 375 20.17 -19.90 -30.39
C ALA A 375 20.75 -18.51 -30.07
N SER A 376 21.27 -17.79 -31.08
CA SER A 376 21.78 -16.43 -30.92
C SER A 376 20.67 -15.40 -30.67
N HIS A 377 19.55 -15.50 -31.39
CA HIS A 377 18.40 -14.62 -31.20
C HIS A 377 17.80 -14.77 -29.79
N LEU A 378 17.83 -15.97 -29.23
CA LEU A 378 17.39 -16.24 -27.86
C LEU A 378 18.25 -15.49 -26.83
N GLU A 379 19.59 -15.52 -26.98
CA GLU A 379 20.49 -14.79 -26.07
C GLU A 379 20.26 -13.27 -26.13
N GLU A 380 20.12 -12.72 -27.34
CA GLU A 380 19.84 -11.31 -27.53
C GLU A 380 18.50 -10.90 -26.91
N THR A 381 17.45 -11.69 -27.15
CA THR A 381 16.11 -11.48 -26.59
C THR A 381 16.15 -11.46 -25.07
N ILE A 382 16.79 -12.46 -24.45
CA ILE A 382 16.89 -12.54 -22.98
C ILE A 382 17.70 -11.39 -22.40
N SER A 383 18.76 -10.96 -23.08
CA SER A 383 19.52 -9.76 -22.69
C SER A 383 18.61 -8.52 -22.68
N GLN A 384 17.81 -8.30 -23.74
CA GLN A 384 16.86 -7.20 -23.80
C GLN A 384 15.80 -7.28 -22.69
N VAL A 385 15.25 -8.47 -22.43
CA VAL A 385 14.30 -8.69 -21.32
C VAL A 385 14.93 -8.32 -19.98
N TRP A 386 16.18 -8.72 -19.72
CA TRP A 386 16.86 -8.35 -18.47
C TRP A 386 17.11 -6.86 -18.32
N THR A 387 17.39 -6.14 -19.42
CA THR A 387 17.50 -4.67 -19.36
C THR A 387 16.17 -4.01 -18.99
N GLN A 388 15.05 -4.51 -19.54
CA GLN A 388 13.72 -4.04 -19.17
C GLN A 388 13.41 -4.35 -17.70
N VAL A 389 13.65 -5.58 -17.25
CA VAL A 389 13.47 -5.98 -15.84
C VAL A 389 14.30 -5.09 -14.90
N GLU A 390 15.56 -4.80 -15.23
CA GLU A 390 16.40 -3.91 -14.41
C GLU A 390 15.79 -2.51 -14.31
N SER A 391 15.35 -1.93 -15.42
CA SER A 391 14.73 -0.61 -15.45
C SER A 391 13.45 -0.53 -14.60
N ARG A 392 12.61 -1.57 -14.65
CA ARG A 392 11.36 -1.64 -13.88
C ARG A 392 11.63 -1.80 -12.40
N ILE A 393 12.60 -2.63 -12.03
CA ILE A 393 13.00 -2.78 -10.63
C ILE A 393 13.62 -1.49 -10.12
N GLU A 394 14.48 -0.82 -10.88
CA GLU A 394 15.07 0.48 -10.50
C GLU A 394 13.99 1.55 -10.27
N PHE A 395 12.98 1.61 -11.14
CA PHE A 395 11.78 2.42 -10.93
C PHE A 395 11.07 2.05 -9.62
N ALA A 396 10.73 0.77 -9.40
CA ALA A 396 10.01 0.33 -8.21
C ALA A 396 10.80 0.55 -6.91
N THR A 397 12.14 0.50 -6.99
CA THR A 397 13.04 0.74 -5.87
C THR A 397 13.11 2.24 -5.51
N SER A 398 13.15 3.11 -6.53
CA SER A 398 13.19 4.56 -6.34
C SER A 398 11.82 5.13 -5.93
N PHE A 399 10.74 4.57 -6.47
CA PHE A 399 9.38 5.00 -6.18
C PHE A 399 9.00 4.66 -4.73
N ALA A 400 8.60 5.70 -3.98
CA ALA A 400 8.09 5.58 -2.61
C ALA A 400 8.96 4.69 -1.68
N ASN A 401 10.29 4.74 -1.85
CA ASN A 401 11.26 3.93 -1.11
C ASN A 401 11.06 2.40 -1.22
N GLY A 402 10.58 1.89 -2.35
CA GLY A 402 10.45 0.45 -2.57
C GLY A 402 9.11 -0.15 -2.13
N ALA A 403 8.10 0.67 -1.83
CA ALA A 403 6.81 0.18 -1.37
C ALA A 403 6.05 -0.70 -2.38
N LEU A 404 6.29 -0.48 -3.68
CA LEU A 404 5.66 -1.23 -4.77
C LEU A 404 6.48 -2.45 -5.22
N LEU A 405 7.64 -2.72 -4.61
CA LEU A 405 8.53 -3.83 -4.99
C LEU A 405 7.84 -5.19 -5.06
N PRO A 406 6.99 -5.61 -4.09
CA PRO A 406 6.32 -6.91 -4.18
C PRO A 406 5.39 -7.01 -5.39
N ALA A 407 4.65 -5.93 -5.71
CA ALA A 407 3.74 -5.90 -6.85
C ALA A 407 4.50 -5.96 -8.18
N SER A 408 5.66 -5.30 -8.26
CA SER A 408 6.53 -5.38 -9.44
C SER A 408 7.18 -6.73 -9.62
N ILE A 409 7.67 -7.34 -8.55
CA ILE A 409 8.29 -8.67 -8.62
C ILE A 409 7.23 -9.71 -9.03
N ASP A 410 6.01 -9.62 -8.51
CA ASP A 410 4.90 -10.48 -8.91
C ASP A 410 4.47 -10.27 -10.38
N ALA A 411 4.52 -9.03 -10.88
CA ALA A 411 4.26 -8.73 -12.29
C ALA A 411 5.37 -9.31 -13.20
N ILE A 412 6.64 -9.07 -12.86
CA ILE A 412 7.80 -9.55 -13.62
C ILE A 412 7.89 -11.07 -13.60
N ALA A 413 7.68 -11.71 -12.45
CA ALA A 413 7.68 -13.17 -12.33
C ALA A 413 6.63 -13.80 -13.26
N HIS A 414 5.45 -13.20 -13.34
CA HIS A 414 4.40 -13.65 -14.26
C HIS A 414 4.85 -13.51 -15.73
N VAL A 415 5.43 -12.37 -16.11
CA VAL A 415 5.89 -12.13 -17.48
C VAL A 415 7.02 -13.09 -17.88
N LEU A 416 7.95 -13.39 -16.97
CA LEU A 416 9.00 -14.39 -17.20
C LEU A 416 8.42 -15.81 -17.36
N ALA A 417 7.36 -16.15 -16.61
CA ALA A 417 6.67 -17.43 -16.77
C ALA A 417 5.92 -17.53 -18.11
N VAL A 418 5.33 -16.43 -18.59
CA VAL A 418 4.71 -16.36 -19.92
C VAL A 418 5.77 -16.51 -21.01
N LEU A 419 6.92 -15.85 -20.86
CA LEU A 419 8.06 -16.01 -21.78
C LEU A 419 8.53 -17.47 -21.85
N GLU A 420 8.70 -18.13 -20.71
CA GLU A 420 9.06 -19.55 -20.68
C GLU A 420 8.00 -20.43 -21.37
N ALA A 421 6.71 -20.15 -21.15
CA ALA A 421 5.64 -20.88 -21.81
C ALA A 421 5.66 -20.69 -23.34
N ASP A 422 5.86 -19.46 -23.81
CA ASP A 422 5.95 -19.13 -25.23
C ASP A 422 7.16 -19.85 -25.88
N LEU A 423 8.31 -19.91 -25.20
CA LEU A 423 9.47 -20.68 -25.67
C LEU A 423 9.18 -22.20 -25.73
N VAL A 424 8.53 -22.75 -24.70
CA VAL A 424 8.15 -24.17 -24.69
C VAL A 424 7.13 -24.49 -25.80
N HIS A 425 6.24 -23.55 -26.14
CA HIS A 425 5.31 -23.73 -27.26
C HIS A 425 6.00 -23.91 -28.62
N LEU A 426 7.24 -23.42 -28.78
CA LEU A 426 8.06 -23.63 -29.98
C LEU A 426 8.68 -25.04 -30.06
N GLU A 427 8.47 -25.92 -29.07
CA GLU A 427 9.01 -27.29 -29.06
C GLU A 427 8.67 -28.04 -30.36
N GLY A 428 7.44 -27.90 -30.88
CA GLY A 428 7.01 -28.57 -32.11
C GLY A 428 7.83 -28.19 -33.33
N ASP A 429 8.15 -26.90 -33.48
CA ASP A 429 8.92 -26.37 -34.61
C ASP A 429 10.42 -26.70 -34.45
N LEU A 430 10.93 -26.66 -33.21
CA LEU A 430 12.29 -27.08 -32.89
C LEU A 430 12.52 -28.58 -33.16
N VAL A 431 11.54 -29.43 -32.85
CA VAL A 431 11.60 -30.86 -33.16
C VAL A 431 11.68 -31.07 -34.67
N GLN A 432 10.91 -30.32 -35.47
CA GLN A 432 10.97 -30.39 -36.94
C GLN A 432 12.31 -29.94 -37.50
N LEU A 433 12.93 -28.91 -36.91
CA LEU A 433 14.25 -28.45 -37.30
C LEU A 433 15.32 -29.55 -37.06
N VAL A 434 15.23 -30.26 -35.94
CA VAL A 434 16.21 -31.28 -35.53
C VAL A 434 15.94 -32.66 -36.16
N HIS A 435 14.71 -32.99 -36.55
CA HIS A 435 14.35 -34.30 -37.14
C HIS A 435 14.30 -34.28 -38.67
N GLN A 436 15.45 -34.09 -39.32
CA GLN A 436 15.56 -34.16 -40.78
C GLN A 436 16.21 -35.47 -41.25
N GLY A 437 15.43 -36.56 -41.26
CA GLY A 437 15.79 -37.78 -42.00
C GLY A 437 15.94 -39.06 -41.17
N GLN A 438 16.39 -40.12 -41.86
CA GLN A 438 16.53 -41.47 -41.28
C GLN A 438 17.95 -41.80 -40.79
N SER A 439 18.94 -41.02 -41.22
CA SER A 439 20.36 -41.19 -40.86
C SER A 439 20.82 -40.12 -39.90
N MET A 440 21.90 -40.39 -39.16
CA MET A 440 22.53 -39.41 -38.27
C MET A 440 23.02 -38.18 -39.05
N ASP A 441 22.51 -37.00 -38.72
CA ASP A 441 22.97 -35.72 -39.26
C ASP A 441 23.63 -34.90 -38.15
N TRP A 442 24.95 -34.82 -38.19
CA TRP A 442 25.75 -34.09 -37.19
C TRP A 442 25.48 -32.58 -37.19
N SER A 443 24.95 -32.00 -38.27
CA SER A 443 24.60 -30.59 -38.29
C SER A 443 23.40 -30.30 -37.37
N THR A 444 22.38 -31.16 -37.38
CA THR A 444 21.22 -31.05 -36.47
C THR A 444 21.62 -31.23 -35.00
N PHE A 445 22.55 -32.13 -34.73
CA PHE A 445 23.14 -32.31 -33.40
C PHE A 445 23.87 -31.05 -32.94
N GLN A 446 24.67 -30.42 -33.82
CA GLN A 446 25.37 -29.18 -33.51
C GLN A 446 24.41 -28.01 -33.27
N THR A 447 23.30 -27.92 -34.00
CA THR A 447 22.25 -26.91 -33.71
C THR A 447 21.59 -27.15 -32.36
N ALA A 448 21.24 -28.39 -32.02
CA ALA A 448 20.70 -28.73 -30.70
C ALA A 448 21.70 -28.46 -29.57
N LEU A 449 23.00 -28.69 -29.83
CA LEU A 449 24.08 -28.41 -28.88
C LEU A 449 24.26 -26.89 -28.66
N ALA A 450 24.18 -26.09 -29.73
CA ALA A 450 24.18 -24.63 -29.64
C ALA A 450 22.97 -24.11 -28.84
N LEU A 451 21.80 -24.74 -28.93
CA LEU A 451 20.65 -24.42 -28.09
C LEU A 451 20.88 -24.73 -26.62
N VAL A 452 21.53 -25.86 -26.30
CA VAL A 452 21.93 -26.20 -24.91
C VAL A 452 22.90 -25.16 -24.37
N GLN A 453 23.88 -24.75 -25.18
CA GLN A 453 24.82 -23.69 -24.83
C GLN A 453 24.11 -22.37 -24.53
N SER A 454 23.28 -21.88 -25.46
CA SER A 454 22.52 -20.63 -25.32
C SER A 454 21.58 -20.65 -24.13
N THR A 455 20.86 -21.77 -23.92
CA THR A 455 20.03 -21.96 -22.72
C THR A 455 20.86 -21.91 -21.44
N GLY A 456 22.08 -22.44 -21.48
CA GLY A 456 23.06 -22.32 -20.42
C GLY A 456 23.48 -20.88 -20.12
N ALA A 457 23.74 -20.09 -21.16
CA ALA A 457 24.03 -18.66 -21.05
C ALA A 457 22.84 -17.89 -20.44
N VAL A 458 21.60 -18.25 -20.81
CA VAL A 458 20.36 -17.72 -20.24
C VAL A 458 20.24 -18.06 -18.74
N LEU A 459 20.53 -19.30 -18.34
CA LEU A 459 20.50 -19.70 -16.93
C LEU A 459 21.55 -18.97 -16.09
N LEU A 460 22.79 -18.84 -16.60
CA LEU A 460 23.87 -18.14 -15.90
C LEU A 460 23.61 -16.63 -15.80
N SER A 461 23.10 -16.01 -16.86
CA SER A 461 22.70 -14.59 -16.85
C SER A 461 21.56 -14.35 -15.87
N SER A 462 20.55 -15.23 -15.85
CA SER A 462 19.47 -15.23 -14.86
C SER A 462 20.00 -15.34 -13.42
N GLN A 463 20.89 -16.29 -13.14
CA GLN A 463 21.48 -16.45 -11.81
C GLN A 463 22.27 -15.21 -11.36
N THR A 464 23.07 -14.64 -12.27
CA THR A 464 23.85 -13.42 -12.01
C THR A 464 22.94 -12.24 -11.72
N MET A 465 21.88 -12.08 -12.53
CA MET A 465 20.89 -11.03 -12.39
C MET A 465 20.12 -11.16 -11.07
N GLN A 466 19.60 -12.36 -10.76
CA GLN A 466 18.90 -12.63 -9.50
C GLN A 466 19.78 -12.32 -8.29
N THR A 467 21.05 -12.76 -8.28
CA THR A 467 21.99 -12.47 -7.18
C THR A 467 22.22 -10.97 -6.99
N ARG A 468 22.35 -10.23 -8.10
CA ARG A 468 22.51 -8.76 -8.08
C ARG A 468 21.26 -8.06 -7.55
N LEU A 469 20.09 -8.50 -7.97
CA LEU A 469 18.80 -7.96 -7.54
C LEU A 469 18.51 -8.27 -6.08
N THR A 470 18.67 -9.52 -5.62
CA THR A 470 18.45 -9.91 -4.21
C THR A 470 19.22 -8.98 -3.27
N ARG A 471 20.50 -8.72 -3.55
CA ARG A 471 21.34 -7.83 -2.72
C ARG A 471 20.78 -6.40 -2.67
N ARG A 472 20.48 -5.82 -3.84
CA ARG A 472 19.94 -4.45 -3.95
C ARG A 472 18.58 -4.30 -3.25
N LEU A 473 17.74 -5.32 -3.32
CA LEU A 473 16.39 -5.31 -2.75
C LEU A 473 16.42 -5.48 -1.23
N LEU A 474 17.26 -6.39 -0.71
CA LEU A 474 17.40 -6.60 0.74
C LEU A 474 17.80 -5.30 1.45
N ASP A 475 18.79 -4.56 0.93
CA ASP A 475 19.24 -3.27 1.50
C ASP A 475 18.10 -2.24 1.62
N ARG A 476 17.12 -2.29 0.71
CA ARG A 476 15.99 -1.36 0.66
C ARG A 476 14.82 -1.81 1.52
N LEU A 477 14.53 -3.10 1.54
CA LEU A 477 13.48 -3.69 2.35
C LEU A 477 13.83 -3.67 3.85
N ASP A 478 15.11 -3.75 4.20
CA ASP A 478 15.59 -3.66 5.59
C ASP A 478 15.23 -2.32 6.25
N ALA A 479 15.18 -1.23 5.47
CA ALA A 479 14.76 0.08 5.93
C ALA A 479 13.28 0.13 6.39
N TRP A 480 12.45 -0.81 5.95
CA TRP A 480 11.05 -0.96 6.36
C TRP A 480 10.88 -1.91 7.54
N GLN A 481 11.73 -2.94 7.66
CA GLN A 481 11.74 -3.87 8.80
C GLN A 481 12.08 -3.16 10.13
N SER A 482 13.05 -2.25 10.08
CA SER A 482 13.60 -1.56 11.26
C SER A 482 12.66 -0.54 11.91
N ASN A 483 11.62 -0.07 11.23
CA ASN A 483 10.78 1.05 11.69
C ASN A 483 9.32 0.69 12.00
N GLY A 484 8.93 -0.59 11.90
CA GLY A 484 7.57 -1.08 12.19
C GLY A 484 6.43 -0.43 11.38
N PRO A 485 5.21 -1.00 11.41
CA PRO A 485 4.02 -0.33 10.89
C PRO A 485 3.53 0.81 11.81
N ASP A 486 3.92 0.79 13.08
CA ASP A 486 3.27 1.60 14.11
C ASP A 486 4.08 2.86 14.41
N THR A 487 3.78 3.93 13.66
CA THR A 487 3.51 5.30 14.15
C THR A 487 3.43 6.27 12.97
N PHE A 488 2.40 7.11 12.97
CA PHE A 488 2.34 8.31 12.13
C PHE A 488 3.22 9.39 12.76
N ASP A 489 4.34 9.70 12.10
CA ASP A 489 5.31 10.66 12.61
C ASP A 489 5.10 12.05 11.97
N LEU A 490 4.59 12.99 12.76
CA LEU A 490 4.33 14.37 12.31
C LEU A 490 5.60 15.07 11.78
N GLU A 491 6.73 14.89 12.44
CA GLU A 491 8.01 15.50 12.04
C GLU A 491 8.49 14.99 10.68
N ASN A 492 8.26 13.70 10.38
CA ASN A 492 8.64 13.11 9.10
C ASN A 492 7.74 13.60 7.95
N CYS A 493 6.52 14.05 8.22
CA CYS A 493 5.62 14.65 7.23
C CYS A 493 6.12 16.01 6.73
N GLN A 494 6.81 16.76 7.60
CA GLN A 494 7.36 18.07 7.28
C GLN A 494 8.70 18.00 6.53
N ILE A 495 9.24 16.80 6.28
CA ILE A 495 10.49 16.60 5.55
C ILE A 495 10.15 15.98 4.18
N GLU A 496 10.46 16.70 3.10
CA GLU A 496 10.14 16.29 1.72
C GLU A 496 10.64 14.88 1.37
N THR A 497 11.84 14.52 1.82
CA THR A 497 12.45 13.20 1.53
C THR A 497 11.82 12.05 2.32
N LYS A 498 11.16 12.34 3.45
CA LYS A 498 10.54 11.32 4.32
C LYS A 498 9.02 11.22 4.14
N LEU A 499 8.38 12.26 3.60
CA LEU A 499 6.95 12.29 3.31
C LEU A 499 6.45 11.06 2.51
N PRO A 500 7.16 10.57 1.47
CA PRO A 500 6.73 9.36 0.75
C PRO A 500 6.57 8.14 1.67
N ARG A 501 7.44 8.00 2.69
CA ARG A 501 7.35 6.88 3.63
C ARG A 501 6.10 6.96 4.49
N VAL A 502 5.76 8.16 4.96
CA VAL A 502 4.57 8.37 5.78
C VAL A 502 3.30 8.10 4.99
N VAL A 503 3.24 8.55 3.73
CA VAL A 503 2.11 8.29 2.82
C VAL A 503 1.89 6.79 2.61
N ILE A 504 2.97 6.02 2.46
CA ILE A 504 2.91 4.56 2.33
C ILE A 504 2.45 3.88 3.63
N LYS A 505 2.93 4.33 4.80
CA LYS A 505 2.43 3.82 6.10
C LYS A 505 0.91 4.00 6.22
N LEU A 506 0.40 5.18 5.84
CA LEU A 506 -1.05 5.46 5.83
C LEU A 506 -1.83 4.60 4.84
N TRP A 507 -1.25 4.26 3.70
CA TRP A 507 -1.84 3.32 2.76
C TRP A 507 -1.92 1.91 3.38
N TRP A 508 -0.86 1.45 4.04
CA TRP A 508 -0.82 0.14 4.70
C TRP A 508 -1.77 0.01 5.88
N GLU A 509 -2.08 1.10 6.59
CA GLU A 509 -3.17 1.12 7.58
C GLU A 509 -4.51 0.72 6.95
N LYS A 510 -4.78 1.15 5.71
CA LYS A 510 -6.01 0.80 4.98
C LYS A 510 -5.92 -0.56 4.29
N SER A 511 -4.74 -0.92 3.80
CA SER A 511 -4.46 -2.16 3.06
C SER A 511 -3.33 -2.97 3.73
N PRO A 512 -3.59 -3.64 4.87
CA PRO A 512 -2.55 -4.34 5.65
C PRO A 512 -2.03 -5.62 4.97
N SER A 513 -2.68 -6.11 3.91
CA SER A 513 -2.15 -7.18 3.06
C SER A 513 -0.86 -6.76 2.36
N LYS A 514 -0.79 -5.51 1.88
CA LYS A 514 0.34 -5.01 1.08
C LYS A 514 1.62 -4.88 1.91
N TYR A 515 1.52 -4.48 3.17
CA TYR A 515 2.65 -4.54 4.11
C TYR A 515 3.12 -5.97 4.35
N ARG A 516 2.19 -6.91 4.53
CA ARG A 516 2.55 -8.34 4.68
C ARG A 516 3.28 -8.88 3.46
N ASP A 517 2.94 -8.41 2.26
CA ASP A 517 3.64 -8.81 1.04
C ASP A 517 5.10 -8.30 1.00
N VAL A 518 5.37 -7.10 1.53
CA VAL A 518 6.74 -6.56 1.69
C VAL A 518 7.54 -7.41 2.69
N VAL A 519 6.95 -7.76 3.84
CA VAL A 519 7.59 -8.60 4.86
C VAL A 519 7.88 -9.99 4.32
N LYS A 520 6.89 -10.63 3.67
CA LYS A 520 7.06 -11.95 3.03
C LYS A 520 8.15 -11.93 1.96
N LEU A 521 8.20 -10.87 1.14
CA LEU A 521 9.24 -10.72 0.14
C LEU A 521 10.62 -10.68 0.79
N TYR A 522 10.80 -9.88 1.85
CA TYR A 522 12.07 -9.82 2.58
C TYR A 522 12.48 -11.20 3.14
N GLU A 523 11.57 -11.92 3.79
CA GLU A 523 11.82 -13.27 4.33
C GLU A 523 12.18 -14.27 3.21
N THR A 524 11.46 -14.21 2.09
CA THR A 524 11.67 -15.08 0.92
C THR A 524 13.04 -14.85 0.28
N LEU A 525 13.45 -13.57 0.17
CA LEU A 525 14.74 -13.18 -0.41
C LEU A 525 15.95 -13.60 0.44
N GLN A 526 15.77 -13.89 1.73
CA GLN A 526 16.83 -14.42 2.57
C GLN A 526 17.12 -15.91 2.28
N GLN A 527 16.12 -16.65 1.82
CA GLN A 527 16.18 -18.11 1.66
C GLN A 527 16.28 -18.54 0.19
N SER A 528 15.73 -17.73 -0.72
CA SER A 528 15.54 -18.09 -2.12
C SER A 528 15.80 -16.90 -3.05
N PRO A 529 16.15 -17.16 -4.32
CA PRO A 529 16.40 -16.08 -5.27
C PRO A 529 15.08 -15.38 -5.66
N VAL A 530 15.16 -14.13 -6.12
CA VAL A 530 14.00 -13.22 -6.33
C VAL A 530 12.85 -13.86 -7.11
N PHE A 531 13.15 -14.65 -8.14
CA PHE A 531 12.15 -15.22 -9.04
C PHE A 531 12.07 -16.75 -8.97
N GLY A 532 12.72 -17.39 -7.99
CA GLY A 532 12.76 -18.85 -7.88
C GLY A 532 13.56 -19.52 -9.02
N SER A 533 13.17 -20.75 -9.39
CA SER A 533 13.72 -21.42 -10.57
C SER A 533 13.09 -20.85 -11.83
N LEU A 534 13.93 -20.38 -12.75
CA LEU A 534 13.52 -19.80 -14.04
C LEU A 534 13.98 -20.71 -15.18
N PHE A 535 13.15 -20.82 -16.22
CA PHE A 535 13.45 -21.56 -17.45
C PHE A 535 13.71 -23.07 -17.25
N GLU A 536 13.19 -23.66 -16.18
CA GLU A 536 13.36 -25.09 -15.89
C GLU A 536 12.69 -25.98 -16.95
N LYS A 537 11.47 -25.65 -17.36
CA LYS A 537 10.72 -26.39 -18.39
C LYS A 537 11.37 -26.22 -19.75
N TRP A 538 11.79 -24.99 -20.07
CA TRP A 538 12.53 -24.71 -21.30
C TRP A 538 13.84 -25.51 -21.35
N THR A 539 14.59 -25.55 -20.25
CA THR A 539 15.83 -26.34 -20.15
C THR A 539 15.57 -27.82 -20.40
N GLN A 540 14.52 -28.38 -19.80
CA GLN A 540 14.12 -29.78 -20.06
C GLN A 540 13.75 -30.03 -21.52
N THR A 541 13.06 -29.09 -22.17
CA THR A 541 12.73 -29.19 -23.61
C THR A 541 14.00 -29.22 -24.46
N VAL A 542 14.96 -28.32 -24.22
CA VAL A 542 16.22 -28.26 -24.98
C VAL A 542 17.10 -29.47 -24.72
N GLN A 543 17.19 -29.94 -23.48
CA GLN A 543 17.87 -31.20 -23.15
C GLN A 543 17.27 -32.39 -23.90
N ARG A 544 15.94 -32.46 -23.97
CA ARG A 544 15.22 -33.51 -24.71
C ARG A 544 15.48 -33.43 -26.21
N LEU A 545 15.58 -32.23 -26.78
CA LEU A 545 15.94 -32.03 -28.19
C LEU A 545 17.33 -32.59 -28.50
N LEU A 546 18.35 -32.23 -27.71
CA LEU A 546 19.70 -32.77 -27.92
C LEU A 546 19.74 -34.29 -27.74
N TYR A 547 19.07 -34.81 -26.71
CA TYR A 547 18.95 -36.25 -26.49
C TYR A 547 18.29 -36.96 -27.67
N ASN A 548 17.16 -36.45 -28.16
CA ASN A 548 16.43 -37.05 -29.28
C ASN A 548 17.18 -36.94 -30.61
N SER A 549 18.04 -35.93 -30.79
CA SER A 549 18.85 -35.78 -32.02
C SER A 549 19.75 -37.00 -32.29
N VAL A 550 20.23 -37.67 -31.23
CA VAL A 550 21.05 -38.89 -31.32
C VAL A 550 20.21 -40.16 -31.18
N LEU A 551 19.26 -40.17 -30.24
CA LEU A 551 18.48 -41.38 -29.93
C LEU A 551 17.46 -41.72 -31.02
N SER A 552 16.98 -40.75 -31.80
CA SER A 552 16.03 -40.99 -32.88
C SER A 552 16.64 -41.84 -34.02
N PRO A 553 17.83 -41.51 -34.57
CA PRO A 553 18.55 -42.40 -35.50
C PRO A 553 18.84 -43.79 -34.92
N ILE A 554 19.30 -43.87 -33.65
CA ILE A 554 19.56 -45.15 -32.97
C ILE A 554 18.27 -45.99 -32.88
N HIS A 555 17.16 -45.35 -32.54
CA HIS A 555 15.87 -46.02 -32.46
C HIS A 555 15.45 -46.59 -33.83
N GLN A 556 15.72 -45.87 -34.92
CA GLN A 556 15.44 -46.36 -36.28
C GLN A 556 16.27 -47.60 -36.63
N SER A 557 17.55 -47.67 -36.23
CA SER A 557 18.37 -48.89 -36.36
C SER A 557 17.78 -50.08 -35.59
N PHE A 558 17.05 -49.82 -34.50
CA PHE A 558 16.41 -50.87 -33.69
C PHE A 558 14.98 -51.23 -34.09
N LEU A 559 14.29 -50.45 -34.94
CA LEU A 559 12.93 -50.77 -35.39
C LEU A 559 12.78 -52.16 -36.04
N PRO A 560 13.68 -52.64 -36.92
CA PRO A 560 13.52 -53.93 -37.59
C PRO A 560 13.85 -55.15 -36.71
N LEU A 561 14.51 -54.95 -35.55
CA LEU A 561 15.00 -56.02 -34.67
C LEU A 561 13.95 -57.09 -34.35
N PRO A 562 12.73 -56.75 -33.87
CA PRO A 562 11.74 -57.77 -33.48
C PRO A 562 11.30 -58.70 -34.62
N THR A 563 11.49 -58.26 -35.87
CA THR A 563 11.04 -58.95 -37.08
C THR A 563 12.14 -59.67 -37.85
N MET A 564 13.41 -59.57 -37.43
CA MET A 564 14.51 -60.19 -38.16
C MET A 564 14.41 -61.73 -38.11
N GLU A 565 14.58 -62.37 -39.27
CA GLU A 565 14.52 -63.83 -39.36
C GLU A 565 15.69 -64.52 -38.64
N THR A 566 16.80 -63.80 -38.45
CA THR A 566 18.01 -64.28 -37.75
C THR A 566 17.74 -64.78 -36.34
N TRP A 567 16.72 -64.24 -35.66
CA TRP A 567 16.33 -64.70 -34.32
C TRP A 567 15.60 -66.05 -34.33
N ILE A 568 14.95 -66.40 -35.44
CA ILE A 568 13.99 -67.51 -35.51
C ILE A 568 14.54 -68.69 -36.32
N GLN A 569 15.42 -68.43 -37.30
CA GLN A 569 15.97 -69.45 -38.19
C GLN A 569 16.65 -70.58 -37.38
N GLY A 570 16.21 -71.83 -37.62
CA GLY A 570 16.79 -73.02 -37.02
C GLY A 570 18.09 -73.43 -37.72
N SER A 571 18.98 -74.10 -36.99
CA SER A 571 20.20 -74.65 -37.56
C SER A 571 19.88 -75.66 -38.67
N SER A 572 20.29 -75.35 -39.90
CA SER A 572 20.25 -76.31 -41.01
C SER A 572 21.22 -77.47 -40.70
N GLN A 573 20.78 -78.71 -40.95
CA GLN A 573 21.57 -79.92 -40.68
C GLN A 573 22.85 -80.03 -41.53
N ASP A 574 23.01 -79.17 -42.55
CA ASP A 574 24.19 -79.04 -43.41
C ASP A 574 25.12 -77.87 -43.03
N ALA A 575 24.92 -77.24 -41.87
CA ALA A 575 25.74 -76.09 -41.46
C ALA A 575 27.18 -76.52 -41.13
N LEU A 576 28.13 -76.14 -42.00
CA LEU A 576 29.56 -76.10 -41.69
C LEU A 576 29.76 -75.40 -40.34
N PRO A 577 30.76 -75.79 -39.52
CA PRO A 577 31.05 -75.10 -38.27
C PRO A 577 31.30 -73.62 -38.58
N SER A 578 30.41 -72.75 -38.13
CA SER A 578 30.48 -71.31 -38.38
C SER A 578 31.69 -70.76 -37.64
N PHE A 579 32.79 -70.55 -38.37
CA PHE A 579 33.95 -69.80 -37.92
C PHE A 579 33.48 -68.40 -37.49
N SER A 580 33.63 -68.09 -36.19
CA SER A 580 33.36 -66.81 -35.51
C SER A 580 32.10 -66.05 -35.96
N MET A 581 31.04 -66.07 -35.16
CA MET A 581 29.94 -65.10 -35.28
C MET A 581 30.49 -63.68 -35.24
N LEU A 582 30.01 -62.81 -36.14
CA LEU A 582 30.37 -61.40 -36.22
C LEU A 582 29.17 -60.54 -35.77
N PRO A 583 29.40 -59.35 -35.21
CA PRO A 583 28.32 -58.45 -34.84
C PRO A 583 27.51 -58.01 -36.07
N GLN A 584 26.18 -57.92 -35.95
CA GLN A 584 25.29 -57.52 -37.04
C GLN A 584 25.36 -56.02 -37.35
N ASP A 585 24.95 -55.66 -38.58
CA ASP A 585 24.97 -54.27 -39.08
C ASP A 585 24.23 -53.27 -38.18
N TYR A 586 23.13 -53.69 -37.54
CA TYR A 586 22.36 -52.78 -36.68
C TYR A 586 23.15 -52.34 -35.44
N ILE A 587 23.98 -53.22 -34.87
CA ILE A 587 24.72 -52.92 -33.64
C ILE A 587 26.05 -52.23 -33.95
N THR A 588 26.67 -52.55 -35.08
CA THR A 588 27.85 -51.83 -35.57
C THR A 588 27.48 -50.40 -35.97
N SER A 589 26.33 -50.16 -36.63
CA SER A 589 25.88 -48.79 -36.93
C SER A 589 25.64 -47.97 -35.66
N VAL A 590 25.06 -48.57 -34.61
CA VAL A 590 24.82 -47.88 -33.33
C VAL A 590 26.14 -47.60 -32.62
N ALA A 591 27.07 -48.56 -32.63
CA ALA A 591 28.41 -48.36 -32.09
C ALA A 591 29.14 -47.23 -32.81
N ASP A 592 29.06 -47.15 -34.14
CA ASP A 592 29.66 -46.08 -34.94
C ASP A 592 29.08 -44.71 -34.56
N ILE A 593 27.76 -44.60 -34.34
CA ILE A 593 27.12 -43.36 -33.87
C ILE A 593 27.68 -42.96 -32.49
N LEU A 594 27.72 -43.89 -31.53
CA LEU A 594 28.20 -43.61 -30.18
C LEU A 594 29.69 -43.26 -30.13
N LEU A 595 30.53 -43.96 -30.90
CA LEU A 595 31.96 -43.66 -31.00
C LEU A 595 32.21 -42.34 -31.73
N SER A 596 31.39 -41.97 -32.71
CA SER A 596 31.47 -40.70 -33.42
C SER A 596 30.93 -39.51 -32.62
N LEU A 597 30.05 -39.76 -31.64
CA LEU A 597 29.54 -38.74 -30.72
C LEU A 597 30.64 -38.17 -29.83
N LEU A 598 31.55 -39.03 -29.35
CA LEU A 598 32.58 -38.64 -28.39
C LEU A 598 33.48 -37.52 -28.95
N PRO A 599 34.06 -37.62 -30.16
CA PRO A 599 34.80 -36.52 -30.78
C PRO A 599 34.01 -35.22 -30.91
N GLN A 600 32.69 -35.28 -31.18
CA GLN A 600 31.86 -34.09 -31.32
C GLN A 600 31.69 -33.36 -29.97
N LEU A 601 31.50 -34.13 -28.89
CA LEU A 601 31.43 -33.60 -27.53
C LEU A 601 32.79 -33.10 -27.02
N GLU A 602 33.89 -33.80 -27.34
CA GLU A 602 35.25 -33.40 -26.95
C GLU A 602 35.68 -32.09 -27.62
N VAL A 603 35.50 -31.97 -28.94
CA VAL A 603 35.81 -30.73 -29.68
C VAL A 603 35.00 -29.55 -29.13
N PHE A 604 33.74 -29.79 -28.74
CA PHE A 604 32.93 -28.79 -28.09
C PHE A 604 33.41 -28.48 -26.66
N ALA A 605 33.83 -29.48 -25.88
CA ALA A 605 34.31 -29.27 -24.52
C ALA A 605 35.63 -28.50 -24.44
N GLU A 606 36.45 -28.55 -25.50
CA GLU A 606 37.65 -27.72 -25.64
C GLU A 606 37.34 -26.25 -25.96
N SER A 607 36.08 -25.93 -26.31
CA SER A 607 35.65 -24.55 -26.58
C SER A 607 35.50 -23.73 -25.29
N SER A 608 35.52 -22.40 -25.42
CA SER A 608 35.36 -21.45 -24.30
C SER A 608 34.02 -21.53 -23.58
N ASP A 609 33.05 -22.23 -24.18
CA ASP A 609 31.63 -22.07 -23.84
C ASP A 609 31.09 -23.24 -23.00
N LEU A 610 31.98 -24.14 -22.56
CA LEU A 610 31.67 -25.31 -21.74
C LEU A 610 30.90 -24.95 -20.47
N THR A 611 31.22 -23.81 -19.85
CA THR A 611 30.55 -23.36 -18.60
C THR A 611 29.06 -23.10 -18.81
N GLN A 612 28.69 -22.56 -19.97
CA GLN A 612 27.31 -22.30 -20.35
C GLN A 612 26.59 -23.63 -20.56
N ALA A 613 27.10 -24.49 -21.44
CA ALA A 613 26.48 -25.79 -21.72
C ALA A 613 26.36 -26.67 -20.47
N MET A 614 27.34 -26.63 -19.55
CA MET A 614 27.27 -27.31 -18.26
C MET A 614 26.14 -26.80 -17.37
N ALA A 615 25.81 -25.51 -17.40
CA ALA A 615 24.71 -24.95 -16.62
C ALA A 615 23.34 -25.53 -17.04
N ALA A 616 23.14 -25.71 -18.35
CA ALA A 616 21.93 -26.34 -18.91
C ALA A 616 21.97 -27.88 -18.92
N SER A 617 23.08 -28.52 -18.52
CA SER A 617 23.26 -29.98 -18.51
C SER A 617 23.22 -30.57 -17.08
N LYS A 618 22.45 -29.94 -16.19
CA LYS A 618 22.16 -30.44 -14.83
C LYS A 618 20.84 -31.23 -14.84
N ASP A 619 20.68 -32.11 -13.85
CA ASP A 619 19.45 -32.88 -13.64
C ASP A 619 18.94 -33.61 -14.90
N MET A 620 19.85 -34.32 -15.58
CA MET A 620 19.58 -35.07 -16.82
C MET A 620 18.98 -36.46 -16.61
N THR A 621 18.87 -36.92 -15.36
CA THR A 621 18.25 -38.20 -14.97
C THR A 621 16.88 -38.47 -15.61
N PRO A 622 15.92 -37.52 -15.71
CA PRO A 622 14.62 -37.77 -16.34
C PRO A 622 14.71 -38.22 -17.81
N LEU A 623 15.77 -37.85 -18.56
CA LEU A 623 15.87 -38.15 -20.00
C LEU A 623 15.90 -39.65 -20.30
N TYR A 624 16.67 -40.42 -19.52
CA TYR A 624 16.78 -41.88 -19.69
C TYR A 624 15.92 -42.66 -18.69
N HIS A 625 15.53 -42.04 -17.57
CA HIS A 625 14.67 -42.68 -16.57
C HIS A 625 13.33 -43.12 -17.18
N ASP A 626 12.71 -42.29 -18.03
CA ASP A 626 11.47 -42.64 -18.73
C ASP A 626 11.63 -43.87 -19.65
N ALA A 627 12.80 -44.05 -20.25
CA ALA A 627 13.09 -45.21 -21.09
C ALA A 627 13.26 -46.48 -20.23
N TRP A 628 13.98 -46.39 -19.12
CA TRP A 628 14.13 -47.52 -18.19
C TRP A 628 12.83 -47.86 -17.43
N ALA A 629 11.98 -46.87 -17.14
CA ALA A 629 10.67 -47.10 -16.56
C ALA A 629 9.80 -47.98 -17.47
N LYS A 630 9.88 -47.78 -18.79
CA LYS A 630 9.21 -48.64 -19.78
C LYS A 630 9.76 -50.07 -19.77
N VAL A 631 11.09 -50.23 -19.69
CA VAL A 631 11.73 -51.55 -19.55
C VAL A 631 11.26 -52.24 -18.27
N ALA A 632 11.29 -51.53 -17.14
CA ALA A 632 10.87 -52.05 -15.84
C ALA A 632 9.40 -52.51 -15.86
N LEU A 633 8.52 -51.75 -16.51
CA LEU A 633 7.12 -52.14 -16.70
C LEU A 633 6.99 -53.42 -17.55
N GLN A 634 7.70 -53.49 -18.68
CA GLN A 634 7.70 -54.69 -19.53
C GLN A 634 8.22 -55.94 -18.80
N MET A 635 9.20 -55.77 -17.92
CA MET A 635 9.80 -56.85 -17.12
C MET A 635 9.09 -57.09 -15.78
N ARG A 636 8.02 -56.33 -15.45
CA ARG A 636 7.27 -56.40 -14.18
C ARG A 636 8.12 -56.14 -12.92
N LEU A 637 9.10 -55.24 -13.02
CA LEU A 637 10.05 -54.87 -11.94
C LEU A 637 9.63 -53.61 -11.15
N GLU A 638 8.35 -53.22 -11.19
CA GLU A 638 7.85 -51.92 -10.70
C GLU A 638 8.18 -51.61 -9.22
N ASN A 639 8.25 -52.63 -8.36
CA ASN A 639 8.55 -52.45 -6.94
C ASN A 639 10.04 -52.23 -6.66
N SER A 640 10.92 -52.77 -7.51
CA SER A 640 12.38 -52.58 -7.41
C SER A 640 12.87 -51.29 -8.05
N PHE A 641 12.11 -50.73 -9.00
CA PHE A 641 12.44 -49.48 -9.69
C PHE A 641 12.09 -48.23 -8.86
N LYS A 642 11.12 -48.34 -7.93
CA LYS A 642 10.71 -47.27 -7.00
C LYS A 642 11.64 -47.14 -5.79
N SER A 643 12.31 -48.23 -5.39
CA SER A 643 13.40 -48.19 -4.42
C SER A 643 14.67 -47.79 -5.17
N SER A 644 15.06 -46.53 -5.03
CA SER A 644 16.25 -45.89 -5.63
C SER A 644 17.57 -46.69 -5.52
N SER A 645 17.67 -47.71 -4.67
CA SER A 645 18.94 -48.32 -4.28
C SER A 645 19.59 -49.31 -5.24
N GLY A 646 18.91 -49.82 -6.28
CA GLY A 646 19.41 -50.97 -7.07
C GLY A 646 19.93 -50.66 -8.48
N LEU A 647 19.58 -49.50 -9.05
CA LEU A 647 19.84 -49.16 -10.46
C LEU A 647 20.46 -47.76 -10.64
N GLU A 648 20.69 -47.02 -9.55
CA GLU A 648 21.28 -45.66 -9.55
C GLU A 648 22.81 -45.64 -9.68
N GLU A 649 23.49 -46.81 -9.69
CA GLU A 649 24.97 -46.89 -9.68
C GLU A 649 25.66 -46.46 -10.97
N LEU A 650 24.92 -46.11 -12.03
CA LEU A 650 25.48 -45.56 -13.28
C LEU A 650 25.49 -44.03 -13.29
N SER A 651 25.65 -43.38 -12.13
CA SER A 651 25.84 -41.93 -12.08
C SER A 651 27.20 -41.57 -12.67
N ALA A 652 27.21 -40.78 -13.76
CA ALA A 652 28.43 -40.19 -14.28
C ALA A 652 29.12 -39.34 -13.20
N PRO A 653 30.46 -39.24 -13.17
CA PRO A 653 31.14 -38.29 -12.29
C PRO A 653 30.60 -36.87 -12.54
N ASP A 654 30.18 -36.20 -11.47
CA ASP A 654 29.39 -34.97 -11.53
C ASP A 654 30.06 -33.79 -12.25
N ASN A 655 31.34 -33.85 -12.65
CA ASN A 655 32.09 -32.65 -13.05
C ASN A 655 32.41 -32.51 -14.54
N ASN A 656 32.08 -33.48 -15.40
CA ASN A 656 32.46 -33.43 -16.82
C ASN A 656 31.26 -33.48 -17.79
N PHE A 657 31.19 -32.52 -18.71
CA PHE A 657 30.13 -32.39 -19.72
C PHE A 657 30.07 -33.61 -20.65
N VAL A 658 31.23 -34.04 -21.14
CA VAL A 658 31.35 -35.15 -22.08
C VAL A 658 30.84 -36.44 -21.44
N ASP A 659 31.30 -36.72 -20.22
CA ASP A 659 30.90 -37.93 -19.48
C ASP A 659 29.38 -37.94 -19.20
N ARG A 660 28.80 -36.80 -18.81
CA ARG A 660 27.35 -36.68 -18.55
C ARG A 660 26.51 -36.99 -19.79
N TRP A 661 26.81 -36.36 -20.93
CA TRP A 661 26.05 -36.59 -22.17
C TRP A 661 26.30 -37.98 -22.75
N THR A 662 27.54 -38.46 -22.73
CA THR A 662 27.90 -39.81 -23.18
C THR A 662 27.17 -40.87 -22.36
N MET A 663 27.17 -40.74 -21.04
CA MET A 663 26.45 -41.65 -20.14
C MET A 663 24.93 -41.60 -20.34
N THR A 664 24.36 -40.40 -20.47
CA THR A 664 22.91 -40.21 -20.69
C THR A 664 22.47 -40.88 -21.99
N ILE A 665 23.21 -40.66 -23.08
CA ILE A 665 22.91 -41.21 -24.40
C ILE A 665 23.13 -42.72 -24.44
N ALA A 666 24.23 -43.21 -23.83
CA ALA A 666 24.51 -44.64 -23.72
C ALA A 666 23.44 -45.37 -22.90
N SER A 667 23.00 -44.80 -21.78
CA SER A 667 21.90 -45.34 -20.97
C SER A 667 20.58 -45.39 -21.72
N GLY A 668 20.24 -44.31 -22.42
CA GLY A 668 19.09 -44.26 -23.32
C GLY A 668 19.13 -45.35 -24.39
N THR A 669 20.31 -45.54 -24.99
CA THR A 669 20.55 -46.57 -26.02
C THR A 669 20.36 -47.98 -25.45
N MET A 670 20.92 -48.26 -24.27
CA MET A 670 20.73 -49.52 -23.56
C MET A 670 19.25 -49.80 -23.25
N ALA A 671 18.53 -48.79 -22.75
CA ALA A 671 17.10 -48.91 -22.47
C ALA A 671 16.27 -49.20 -23.73
N LEU A 672 16.53 -48.46 -24.81
CA LEU A 672 15.88 -48.67 -26.11
C LEU A 672 16.17 -50.05 -26.69
N TRP A 673 17.42 -50.50 -26.64
CA TRP A 673 17.79 -51.81 -27.13
C TRP A 673 17.11 -52.92 -26.32
N THR A 674 17.09 -52.79 -24.99
CA THR A 674 16.37 -53.71 -24.10
C THR A 674 14.89 -53.79 -24.46
N CYS A 675 14.23 -52.64 -24.66
CA CYS A 675 12.82 -52.58 -25.07
C CYS A 675 12.54 -53.32 -26.40
N HIS A 676 13.49 -53.30 -27.34
CA HIS A 676 13.33 -53.99 -28.63
C HIS A 676 13.67 -55.48 -28.54
N ILE A 677 14.67 -55.87 -27.73
CA ILE A 677 14.97 -57.27 -27.44
C ILE A 677 13.74 -57.96 -26.83
N LEU A 678 13.06 -57.31 -25.89
CA LEU A 678 11.86 -57.87 -25.24
C LEU A 678 10.66 -58.05 -26.17
N LYS A 679 10.67 -57.43 -27.37
CA LYS A 679 9.63 -57.62 -28.39
C LYS A 679 9.91 -58.79 -29.32
N ILE A 680 11.11 -59.39 -29.27
CA ILE A 680 11.46 -60.55 -30.09
C ILE A 680 10.62 -61.74 -29.60
N PRO A 681 9.81 -62.38 -30.46
CA PRO A 681 8.82 -63.36 -30.01
C PRO A 681 9.43 -64.70 -29.57
N ARG A 682 10.57 -65.11 -30.15
CA ARG A 682 11.28 -66.35 -29.82
C ARG A 682 12.72 -66.31 -30.33
N PHE A 683 13.61 -67.01 -29.63
CA PHE A 683 15.00 -67.21 -30.06
C PHE A 683 15.27 -68.66 -30.47
N SER A 684 15.96 -68.85 -31.59
CA SER A 684 16.62 -70.10 -31.97
C SER A 684 17.98 -70.21 -31.26
N ALA A 685 18.60 -71.39 -31.28
CA ALA A 685 19.93 -71.56 -30.68
C ALA A 685 20.99 -70.67 -31.37
N LEU A 686 20.91 -70.51 -32.69
CA LEU A 686 21.78 -69.61 -33.45
C LEU A 686 21.44 -68.15 -33.18
N GLY A 687 20.14 -67.79 -33.10
CA GLY A 687 19.69 -66.44 -32.77
C GLY A 687 20.14 -65.98 -31.38
N ALA A 688 20.10 -66.87 -30.38
CA ALA A 688 20.61 -66.59 -29.03
C ALA A 688 22.13 -66.38 -29.04
N GLN A 689 22.88 -67.23 -29.74
CA GLN A 689 24.34 -67.05 -29.90
C GLN A 689 24.70 -65.75 -30.63
N GLN A 690 23.92 -65.37 -31.63
CA GLN A 690 24.10 -64.11 -32.35
C GLN A 690 23.84 -62.91 -31.44
N LEU A 691 22.73 -62.89 -30.70
CA LEU A 691 22.43 -61.82 -29.76
C LEU A 691 23.49 -61.73 -28.65
N ALA A 692 24.01 -62.87 -28.17
CA ALA A 692 25.14 -62.89 -27.25
C ALA A 692 26.39 -62.23 -27.85
N CYS A 693 26.71 -62.50 -29.12
CA CYS A 693 27.80 -61.86 -29.84
C CYS A 693 27.59 -60.33 -29.94
N ASP A 694 26.40 -59.91 -30.34
CA ASP A 694 26.03 -58.49 -30.48
C ASP A 694 26.11 -57.75 -29.13
N LEU A 695 25.61 -58.35 -28.04
CA LEU A 695 25.69 -57.83 -26.66
C LEU A 695 27.14 -57.72 -26.17
N GLY A 696 27.98 -58.71 -26.45
CA GLY A 696 29.39 -58.69 -26.06
C GLY A 696 30.18 -57.62 -26.83
N TYR A 697 29.90 -57.44 -28.12
CA TYR A 697 30.47 -56.36 -28.91
C TYR A 697 30.07 -54.98 -28.35
N PHE A 698 28.79 -54.77 -28.08
CA PHE A 698 28.30 -53.49 -27.54
C PHE A 698 28.84 -53.21 -26.13
N GLN A 699 28.98 -54.22 -25.28
CA GLN A 699 29.62 -54.08 -23.97
C GLN A 699 31.06 -53.56 -24.11
N ASN A 700 31.84 -54.05 -25.07
CA ASN A 700 33.20 -53.56 -25.33
C ASN A 700 33.20 -52.10 -25.80
N VAL A 701 32.24 -51.72 -26.63
CA VAL A 701 32.08 -50.32 -27.09
C VAL A 701 31.77 -49.40 -25.90
N LEU A 702 30.86 -49.78 -25.02
CA LEU A 702 30.55 -49.00 -23.81
C LEU A 702 31.74 -48.88 -22.87
N LEU A 703 32.50 -49.97 -22.67
CA LEU A 703 33.73 -49.93 -21.89
C LEU A 703 34.76 -48.97 -22.49
N ALA A 704 34.88 -48.90 -23.81
CA ALA A 704 35.75 -47.94 -24.49
C ALA A 704 35.29 -46.48 -24.29
N LEU A 705 33.98 -46.25 -24.14
CA LEU A 705 33.38 -44.96 -23.80
C LEU A 705 33.41 -44.64 -22.29
N GLY A 706 33.96 -45.52 -21.46
CA GLY A 706 33.98 -45.36 -20.00
C GLY A 706 32.63 -45.58 -19.32
N VAL A 707 31.65 -46.16 -20.02
CA VAL A 707 30.29 -46.43 -19.52
C VAL A 707 30.17 -47.90 -19.12
N GLN A 708 29.60 -48.17 -17.94
CA GLN A 708 29.36 -49.54 -17.51
C GLN A 708 28.10 -50.12 -18.17
N PHE A 709 28.13 -51.43 -18.45
CA PHE A 709 27.01 -52.13 -19.05
C PHE A 709 25.89 -52.36 -18.02
N HIS A 710 24.66 -52.02 -18.36
CA HIS A 710 23.54 -52.06 -17.41
C HIS A 710 23.26 -53.49 -16.89
N PRO A 711 22.98 -53.69 -15.57
CA PRO A 711 22.79 -55.02 -14.98
C PRO A 711 21.72 -55.89 -15.67
N ILE A 712 20.62 -55.28 -16.11
CA ILE A 712 19.56 -55.98 -16.86
C ILE A 712 20.10 -56.57 -18.18
N LEU A 713 20.90 -55.82 -18.92
CA LEU A 713 21.49 -56.31 -20.18
C LEU A 713 22.60 -57.32 -19.92
N GLN A 714 23.37 -57.18 -18.82
CA GLN A 714 24.30 -58.21 -18.37
C GLN A 714 23.59 -59.55 -18.11
N HIS A 715 22.42 -59.52 -17.45
CA HIS A 715 21.61 -60.71 -17.20
C HIS A 715 21.10 -61.35 -18.49
N ILE A 716 20.61 -60.54 -19.44
CA ILE A 716 20.20 -61.02 -20.77
C ILE A 716 21.39 -61.65 -21.50
N HIS A 717 22.54 -60.99 -21.51
CA HIS A 717 23.76 -61.49 -22.15
C HIS A 717 24.18 -62.86 -21.59
N HIS A 718 24.15 -63.00 -20.27
CA HIS A 718 24.46 -64.25 -19.60
C HIS A 718 23.48 -65.39 -19.98
N LYS A 719 22.17 -65.12 -19.98
CA LYS A 719 21.15 -66.09 -20.42
C LYS A 719 21.37 -66.56 -21.86
N MET A 720 21.71 -65.64 -22.77
CA MET A 720 21.95 -65.98 -24.18
C MET A 720 23.19 -66.87 -24.37
N GLN A 721 24.19 -66.76 -23.50
CA GLN A 721 25.39 -67.60 -23.51
C GLN A 721 25.17 -69.01 -22.96
N ARG A 722 24.02 -69.30 -22.34
CA ARG A 722 23.70 -70.60 -21.71
C ARG A 722 24.78 -71.07 -20.73
N GLN A 723 25.31 -70.15 -19.93
CA GLN A 723 26.20 -70.48 -18.82
C GLN A 723 25.35 -70.82 -17.58
N ASP A 724 25.72 -71.87 -16.85
CA ASP A 724 24.94 -72.37 -15.70
C ASP A 724 25.14 -71.55 -14.40
N GLU A 725 26.13 -70.65 -14.34
CA GLU A 725 26.44 -69.81 -13.16
C GLU A 725 26.47 -68.31 -13.51
N CYS A 726 25.44 -67.56 -13.09
CA CYS A 726 25.36 -66.11 -13.32
C CYS A 726 26.35 -65.34 -12.43
N SER A 727 27.35 -64.73 -13.03
CA SER A 727 28.29 -63.79 -12.38
C SER A 727 27.68 -62.39 -12.15
N CYS A 728 26.36 -62.25 -12.25
CA CYS A 728 25.62 -61.01 -11.97
C CYS A 728 25.63 -60.71 -10.46
N THR A 729 26.78 -60.28 -9.94
CA THR A 729 27.08 -60.10 -8.51
C THR A 729 26.30 -58.97 -7.84
N ASN A 730 25.64 -58.09 -8.60
CA ASN A 730 25.07 -56.83 -8.08
C ASN A 730 23.53 -56.78 -8.06
N LEU A 731 22.84 -57.86 -8.42
CA LEU A 731 21.36 -57.93 -8.37
C LEU A 731 20.92 -58.81 -7.19
N ASP A 732 19.97 -58.30 -6.40
CA ASP A 732 19.33 -59.05 -5.32
C ASP A 732 18.66 -60.34 -5.86
N SER A 733 18.59 -61.39 -5.03
CA SER A 733 18.00 -62.68 -5.47
C SER A 733 16.56 -62.54 -5.96
N ALA A 734 15.76 -61.68 -5.33
CA ALA A 734 14.37 -61.44 -5.70
C ALA A 734 14.22 -60.75 -7.08
N THR A 735 15.13 -59.83 -7.44
CA THR A 735 15.10 -59.18 -8.77
C THR A 735 15.59 -60.13 -9.85
N ARG A 736 16.57 -60.98 -9.53
CA ARG A 736 17.03 -62.06 -10.41
C ARG A 736 15.92 -63.07 -10.73
N ASP A 737 15.19 -63.54 -9.72
CA ASP A 737 14.06 -64.47 -9.92
C ASP A 737 12.94 -63.85 -10.77
N GLN A 738 12.66 -62.56 -10.58
CA GLN A 738 11.69 -61.82 -11.39
C GLN A 738 12.15 -61.67 -12.84
N LEU A 739 13.41 -61.28 -13.06
CA LEU A 739 14.03 -61.22 -14.39
C LEU A 739 13.99 -62.60 -15.07
N ASP A 740 14.25 -63.67 -14.35
CA ASP A 740 14.20 -65.02 -14.87
C ASP A 740 12.81 -65.43 -15.33
N SER A 741 11.78 -65.08 -14.54
CA SER A 741 10.38 -65.31 -14.90
C SER A 741 9.95 -64.53 -16.14
N SER A 742 10.36 -63.26 -16.24
CA SER A 742 10.01 -62.37 -17.34
C SER A 742 10.72 -62.74 -18.64
N LEU A 743 11.93 -63.31 -18.55
CA LEU A 743 12.73 -63.77 -19.68
C LEU A 743 12.58 -65.28 -19.92
N SER A 744 11.45 -65.89 -19.57
CA SER A 744 11.22 -67.34 -19.75
C SER A 744 10.94 -67.76 -21.20
N PHE A 745 10.70 -66.79 -22.10
CA PHE A 745 10.54 -66.98 -23.54
C PHE A 745 11.86 -66.94 -24.32
N ILE A 746 12.94 -66.54 -23.63
CA ILE A 746 14.33 -66.55 -24.06
C ILE A 746 14.96 -67.85 -23.59
#